data_AF-A0AAW1S945-F1
#
_entry.id   AF-A0AAW1S945-F1
#
_cell.length_a   1.000
_cell.length_b   1.000
_cell.length_c   1.000
_cell.angle_alpha   90.00
_cell.angle_beta   90.00
_cell.angle_gamma   90.00
#
_symmetry.space_group_name_H-M   'P 1'
#
loop_
_entity.id
_entity.type
_entity.pdbx_description
1 polymer ?
#
loop_
_entity_poly.entity_id
_entity_poly.type
_entity_poly.pdbx_seq_one_letter_code
_entity_poly.pdbx_strand_id
1 'polypeptide(L)'
;MRQNLLHLSWSLLFVSLAAKIRSAPVGSQVASSSVGSSTLSAPPGGFVLQASSETVHWGYTYAGLEPAIAVNSGDEILVETSTQHAGDDFEKMIQGDPGIEDIYYWGPEGPRVSTRGRTGKGDGVHVLTGPIYVCGAEPGDVLQVDILDITPRVNPSTNKTYGSNAAASWGYQFRAGFLDGRKREVVTIYEIIKDEDSGDVLWAVPDYQFEYGNYLNTSQNAAYQGPYTTCVDTSGNLGSEELPDAWSNAQNQFRNNLTVPCVNGMQQWQGLYYPGLITPHPTGTEDYSIRGKFKVPVNFHIGNMIVAAATNYTVDSVPPSKFGGNVDDRRMGKGATMYYPVEVAGAMLALGDCHTAQGDSEFDGTAIETSVNAELRLTVLKADSLPAPVQDLQFPLLENVNEYVVHGFTYPDYTNQLESPFSAIYQHSTLDLTMTVAYNLTRDFMMRTFDLTEDQAITAITTLVDFGITQVVDGNWGIHATIPKWPFSNDTTPYAPSVFPGSKADVKVSKGDDKGSENPSEEAAGPSVLTQELGNVQSPASVWLPQPDVSEKNKLRLRFLFITLTLGGRLARQLRAFGRIPRWLGQLTVFRTQQVVLGNTINKLIGVFAAGIPVIVLGGFGYQLTSGKTLWDGIVSVYGALYKIPGMMQIGTRAGPQP
;
A
#
# COMPACT_ATOMS: atom_id res chain seq x y z
N MET A 1 -32.15 45.40 47.10
CA MET A 1 -32.63 44.46 48.15
C MET A 1 -32.56 43.04 47.59
N ARG A 2 -32.47 42.02 48.47
CA ARG A 2 -32.79 40.56 48.32
C ARG A 2 -33.11 40.00 46.92
N GLN A 3 -32.68 38.80 46.48
CA GLN A 3 -31.89 37.65 46.99
C GLN A 3 -31.73 36.65 45.80
N ASN A 4 -30.89 35.60 45.73
CA ASN A 4 -29.85 34.93 46.56
C ASN A 4 -28.46 35.09 45.83
N LEU A 5 -27.31 34.40 46.00
CA LEU A 5 -26.81 33.15 46.64
C LEU A 5 -27.21 31.83 45.92
N LEU A 6 -26.42 30.75 45.81
CA LEU A 6 -25.06 30.34 46.30
C LEU A 6 -24.14 29.99 45.09
N HIS A 7 -22.82 30.20 45.07
CA HIS A 7 -21.69 29.55 45.80
C HIS A 7 -21.48 28.04 45.51
N LEU A 8 -20.27 27.48 45.41
CA LEU A 8 -18.92 27.96 45.77
C LEU A 8 -17.80 27.45 44.81
N SER A 9 -16.59 28.01 44.94
CA SER A 9 -15.35 27.77 44.18
C SER A 9 -14.64 26.42 44.44
N TRP A 10 -13.83 25.98 43.46
CA TRP A 10 -12.65 25.12 43.69
C TRP A 10 -11.41 25.69 42.98
N SER A 11 -10.37 26.01 43.75
CA SER A 11 -9.06 26.46 43.25
C SER A 11 -8.01 26.36 44.37
N LEU A 12 -7.44 25.17 44.61
CA LEU A 12 -6.27 24.91 45.47
C LEU A 12 -5.99 23.40 45.55
N LEU A 13 -5.20 22.82 44.63
CA LEU A 13 -4.76 21.40 44.75
C LEU A 13 -3.58 21.03 43.82
N PHE A 14 -2.44 21.74 43.93
CA PHE A 14 -1.22 21.40 43.14
C PHE A 14 0.11 21.54 43.90
N VAL A 15 0.13 21.24 45.21
CA VAL A 15 1.37 21.09 46.00
C VAL A 15 1.23 19.95 47.02
N SER A 16 1.40 18.69 46.59
CA SER A 16 1.96 17.55 47.37
C SER A 16 1.72 16.18 46.69
N LEU A 17 2.62 15.73 45.82
CA LEU A 17 2.87 14.29 45.63
C LEU A 17 4.31 13.96 45.23
N ALA A 18 5.28 14.73 45.72
CA ALA A 18 6.68 14.33 45.72
C ALA A 18 7.01 13.53 47.00
N ALA A 19 7.97 12.61 46.90
CA ALA A 19 8.57 11.84 48.00
C ALA A 19 7.67 10.86 48.77
N LYS A 20 7.38 9.68 48.17
CA LYS A 20 7.20 8.45 48.96
C LYS A 20 7.52 7.11 48.27
N ILE A 21 8.72 6.99 47.69
CA ILE A 21 9.35 5.69 47.44
C ILE A 21 10.60 5.58 48.34
N ARG A 22 10.64 4.56 49.20
CA ARG A 22 11.81 4.16 49.98
C ARG A 22 11.90 2.62 49.98
N SER A 23 13.13 2.13 49.84
CA SER A 23 13.49 0.72 49.70
C SER A 23 13.27 -0.13 50.95
N ALA A 24 12.78 -1.36 50.75
CA ALA A 24 12.96 -2.53 51.64
C ALA A 24 12.95 -3.82 50.78
N PRO A 25 13.54 -4.96 51.21
CA PRO A 25 14.19 -5.87 50.25
C PRO A 25 13.64 -7.32 50.16
N VAL A 26 13.93 -7.95 49.00
CA VAL A 26 14.27 -9.38 48.73
C VAL A 26 13.53 -10.50 49.50
N GLY A 27 12.94 -11.47 48.78
CA GLY A 27 12.57 -12.73 49.45
C GLY A 27 11.78 -13.85 48.75
N SER A 28 12.07 -14.26 47.51
CA SER A 28 11.83 -15.66 47.08
C SER A 28 12.54 -16.01 45.77
N GLN A 29 13.05 -17.23 45.65
CA GLN A 29 13.56 -17.80 44.41
C GLN A 29 12.51 -18.73 43.80
N VAL A 30 12.24 -18.57 42.50
CA VAL A 30 11.71 -19.62 41.65
C VAL A 30 12.77 -19.88 40.59
N ALA A 31 13.24 -21.12 40.48
CA ALA A 31 14.28 -21.47 39.52
C ALA A 31 13.66 -21.64 38.12
N SER A 32 13.91 -20.68 37.24
CA SER A 32 13.66 -20.84 35.81
C SER A 32 14.73 -21.75 35.19
N SER A 33 14.30 -22.82 34.53
CA SER A 33 15.16 -23.63 33.68
C SER A 33 15.51 -22.85 32.43
N SER A 34 16.76 -22.43 32.30
CA SER A 34 17.25 -21.64 31.17
C SER A 34 17.32 -22.47 29.88
N VAL A 35 16.23 -22.45 29.09
CA VAL A 35 16.33 -22.67 27.64
C VAL A 35 16.92 -21.40 27.03
N GLY A 36 17.95 -21.54 26.20
CA GLY A 36 18.67 -20.39 25.63
C GLY A 36 17.87 -19.70 24.54
N SER A 37 17.03 -18.73 24.91
CA SER A 37 16.56 -17.73 23.94
C SER A 37 17.77 -16.92 23.45
N SER A 38 17.94 -16.84 22.13
CA SER A 38 18.89 -15.95 21.48
C SER A 38 18.36 -14.51 21.50
N THR A 39 18.22 -13.93 22.69
CA THR A 39 17.71 -12.55 22.85
C THR A 39 18.64 -11.60 22.11
N LEU A 40 18.09 -10.86 21.14
CA LEU A 40 18.77 -9.72 20.55
C LEU A 40 19.14 -8.76 21.68
N SER A 41 20.43 -8.45 21.80
CA SER A 41 20.91 -7.47 22.76
C SER A 41 20.31 -6.12 22.40
N ALA A 42 19.58 -5.48 23.34
CA ALA A 42 19.14 -4.10 23.18
C ALA A 42 20.30 -3.19 22.71
N PRO A 43 20.01 -2.11 21.96
CA PRO A 43 20.98 -1.05 21.69
C PRO A 43 21.64 -0.58 23.01
N PRO A 44 22.91 -0.12 23.03
CA PRO A 44 23.63 0.17 24.28
C PRO A 44 23.03 1.30 25.15
N GLY A 45 22.00 0.98 25.92
CA GLY A 45 21.18 1.92 26.70
C GLY A 45 19.77 2.16 26.13
N GLY A 46 19.42 1.54 25.00
CA GLY A 46 18.11 1.66 24.35
C GLY A 46 17.04 0.71 24.92
N PHE A 47 15.80 0.95 24.51
CA PHE A 47 14.62 0.17 24.87
C PHE A 47 14.45 -1.06 23.98
N VAL A 48 13.62 -2.01 24.41
CA VAL A 48 13.13 -3.13 23.59
C VAL A 48 11.62 -3.22 23.73
N LEU A 49 10.91 -3.23 22.60
CA LEU A 49 9.50 -3.58 22.49
C LEU A 49 9.41 -4.92 21.76
N GLN A 50 9.10 -5.98 22.52
CA GLN A 50 9.00 -7.34 21.98
C GLN A 50 7.65 -7.55 21.28
N ALA A 51 7.58 -8.50 20.36
CA ALA A 51 6.34 -8.84 19.66
C ALA A 51 5.55 -9.88 20.45
N SER A 52 4.40 -9.49 21.01
CA SER A 52 3.47 -10.35 21.75
C SER A 52 2.02 -9.88 21.61
N SER A 53 1.05 -10.70 22.01
CA SER A 53 -0.37 -10.31 22.03
C SER A 53 -0.71 -9.15 22.97
N GLU A 54 0.18 -8.80 23.90
CA GLU A 54 0.04 -7.67 24.83
C GLU A 54 0.61 -6.35 24.26
N THR A 55 1.36 -6.41 23.16
CA THR A 55 2.16 -5.31 22.58
C THR A 55 1.84 -5.02 21.12
N VAL A 56 0.92 -5.78 20.50
CA VAL A 56 0.45 -5.57 19.14
C VAL A 56 -1.06 -5.30 19.08
N HIS A 57 -1.47 -4.49 18.09
CA HIS A 57 -2.86 -4.35 17.66
C HIS A 57 -2.97 -4.71 16.17
N TRP A 58 -4.03 -5.40 15.79
CA TRP A 58 -4.13 -6.03 14.47
C TRP A 58 -5.11 -5.30 13.56
N GLY A 59 -4.60 -4.67 12.50
CA GLY A 59 -5.41 -4.15 11.39
C GLY A 59 -6.03 -2.77 11.62
N TYR A 60 -5.61 -2.02 12.64
CA TYR A 60 -6.10 -0.65 12.87
C TYR A 60 -5.12 0.19 13.69
N THR A 61 -5.29 1.52 13.68
CA THR A 61 -4.75 2.42 14.71
C THR A 61 -5.88 3.26 15.34
N TYR A 62 -5.65 3.78 16.55
CA TYR A 62 -6.58 4.68 17.25
C TYR A 62 -5.85 5.49 18.34
N ALA A 63 -6.14 6.79 18.42
CA ALA A 63 -5.51 7.71 19.36
C ALA A 63 -5.76 7.39 20.85
N GLY A 64 -6.80 6.61 21.17
CA GLY A 64 -7.14 6.17 22.53
C GLY A 64 -6.66 4.76 22.88
N LEU A 65 -5.74 4.17 22.12
CA LEU A 65 -5.03 2.94 22.54
C LEU A 65 -4.18 3.20 23.78
N GLU A 66 -3.98 2.18 24.61
CA GLU A 66 -2.98 2.21 25.69
C GLU A 66 -1.58 2.01 25.08
N PRO A 67 -0.58 2.88 25.36
CA PRO A 67 0.76 2.69 24.83
C PRO A 67 1.44 1.44 25.42
N ALA A 68 1.98 0.59 24.54
CA ALA A 68 2.76 -0.57 24.95
C ALA A 68 4.10 -0.17 25.62
N ILE A 69 4.63 1.01 25.27
CA ILE A 69 5.84 1.58 25.88
C ILE A 69 5.85 3.12 25.75
N ALA A 70 6.58 3.80 26.64
CA ALA A 70 6.83 5.23 26.57
C ALA A 70 8.34 5.52 26.60
N VAL A 71 8.80 6.41 25.71
CA VAL A 71 10.21 6.80 25.54
C VAL A 71 10.34 8.32 25.38
N ASN A 72 11.55 8.88 25.47
CA ASN A 72 11.81 10.31 25.33
C ASN A 72 12.28 10.66 23.91
N SER A 73 12.18 11.94 23.55
CA SER A 73 12.82 12.47 22.35
C SER A 73 14.34 12.26 22.41
N GLY A 74 14.89 11.55 21.41
CA GLY A 74 16.29 11.17 21.28
C GLY A 74 16.61 9.74 21.72
N ASP A 75 15.67 9.01 22.32
CA ASP A 75 15.88 7.62 22.76
C ASP A 75 15.91 6.64 21.57
N GLU A 76 16.70 5.57 21.74
CA GLU A 76 16.81 4.46 20.79
C GLU A 76 15.99 3.24 21.26
N ILE A 77 15.33 2.55 20.33
CA ILE A 77 14.44 1.42 20.62
C ILE A 77 14.58 0.32 19.56
N LEU A 78 14.74 -0.92 20.01
CA LEU A 78 14.57 -2.12 19.19
C LEU A 78 13.08 -2.54 19.24
N VAL A 79 12.42 -2.60 18.08
CA VAL A 79 11.05 -3.08 17.94
C VAL A 79 11.06 -4.38 17.16
N GLU A 80 10.65 -5.46 17.83
CA GLU A 80 10.37 -6.74 17.17
C GLU A 80 9.01 -6.65 16.44
N THR A 81 8.86 -7.25 15.25
CA THR A 81 7.60 -7.24 14.49
C THR A 81 7.18 -8.64 14.04
N SER A 82 5.90 -8.77 13.66
CA SER A 82 5.35 -9.91 12.93
C SER A 82 4.78 -9.44 11.59
N THR A 83 4.98 -10.19 10.51
CA THR A 83 4.06 -10.10 9.37
C THR A 83 2.72 -10.76 9.75
N GLN A 84 1.61 -10.29 9.16
CA GLN A 84 0.29 -10.93 9.20
C GLN A 84 0.20 -12.23 8.37
N HIS A 85 1.18 -12.50 7.50
CA HIS A 85 1.25 -13.68 6.65
C HIS A 85 2.02 -14.86 7.27
N ALA A 86 2.51 -14.78 8.52
CA ALA A 86 3.18 -15.91 9.17
C ALA A 86 2.28 -17.16 9.30
N GLY A 87 0.95 -16.98 9.24
CA GLY A 87 -0.03 -18.07 9.21
C GLY A 87 -0.06 -18.88 7.90
N ASP A 88 0.57 -18.40 6.83
CA ASP A 88 0.63 -19.12 5.55
C ASP A 88 1.49 -20.39 5.61
N ASP A 89 2.50 -20.43 6.49
CA ASP A 89 3.28 -21.64 6.79
C ASP A 89 3.66 -21.65 8.29
N PHE A 90 2.80 -22.29 9.09
CA PHE A 90 2.96 -22.38 10.54
C PHE A 90 4.27 -23.05 10.97
N GLU A 91 4.70 -24.11 10.30
CA GLU A 91 5.93 -24.85 10.68
C GLU A 91 7.19 -24.01 10.48
N LYS A 92 7.18 -23.11 9.48
CA LYS A 92 8.31 -22.21 9.18
C LYS A 92 8.28 -20.89 9.93
N MET A 93 7.14 -20.22 10.00
CA MET A 93 7.04 -18.81 10.42
C MET A 93 6.46 -18.59 11.81
N ILE A 94 5.87 -19.62 12.44
CA ILE A 94 5.28 -19.53 13.79
C ILE A 94 5.94 -20.51 14.75
N GLN A 95 6.04 -21.79 14.38
CA GLN A 95 6.36 -22.87 15.31
C GLN A 95 7.74 -22.70 15.97
N GLY A 96 7.74 -22.65 17.30
CA GLY A 96 8.93 -22.49 18.14
C GLY A 96 9.46 -21.06 18.25
N ASP A 97 8.73 -20.05 17.76
CA ASP A 97 8.92 -18.65 18.13
C ASP A 97 7.85 -18.23 19.15
N PRO A 98 8.19 -18.10 20.45
CA PRO A 98 7.19 -17.83 21.48
C PRO A 98 6.43 -16.51 21.33
N GLY A 99 6.97 -15.51 20.61
CA GLY A 99 6.29 -14.23 20.38
C GLY A 99 5.25 -14.34 19.27
N ILE A 100 5.61 -15.02 18.19
CA ILE A 100 4.69 -15.23 17.06
C ILE A 100 3.63 -16.28 17.41
N GLU A 101 3.97 -17.35 18.15
CA GLU A 101 3.01 -18.30 18.73
C GLU A 101 1.97 -17.61 19.63
N ASP A 102 2.37 -16.57 20.37
CA ASP A 102 1.50 -15.81 21.26
C ASP A 102 0.50 -14.91 20.49
N ILE A 103 0.98 -14.22 19.46
CA ILE A 103 0.17 -13.37 18.55
C ILE A 103 -0.83 -14.22 17.76
N TYR A 104 -0.38 -15.36 17.21
CA TYR A 104 -1.19 -16.24 16.37
C TYR A 104 -2.09 -17.21 17.14
N TYR A 105 -1.95 -17.30 18.47
CA TYR A 105 -2.70 -18.25 19.30
C TYR A 105 -4.21 -18.16 19.05
N TRP A 106 -4.80 -19.23 18.53
CA TRP A 106 -6.23 -19.38 18.29
C TRP A 106 -6.74 -20.63 19.01
N GLY A 107 -7.31 -20.43 20.20
CA GLY A 107 -7.81 -21.52 21.05
C GLY A 107 -9.31 -21.78 20.90
N PRO A 108 -9.85 -22.77 21.65
CA PRO A 108 -11.29 -23.05 21.71
C PRO A 108 -12.14 -21.87 22.19
N GLU A 109 -11.55 -20.94 22.94
CA GLU A 109 -12.19 -19.72 23.45
C GLU A 109 -12.05 -18.51 22.50
N GLY A 110 -11.31 -18.66 21.38
CA GLY A 110 -11.05 -17.62 20.39
C GLY A 110 -9.54 -17.31 20.18
N PRO A 111 -9.22 -16.34 19.31
CA PRO A 111 -7.87 -15.83 19.14
C PRO A 111 -7.47 -14.88 20.26
N ARG A 112 -6.20 -14.92 20.69
CA ARG A 112 -5.69 -14.08 21.78
C ARG A 112 -5.70 -12.60 21.39
N VAL A 113 -5.15 -12.27 20.21
CA VAL A 113 -5.39 -10.99 19.54
C VAL A 113 -6.75 -11.08 18.85
N SER A 114 -7.79 -10.70 19.60
CA SER A 114 -9.20 -10.97 19.29
C SER A 114 -9.84 -9.99 18.29
N THR A 115 -9.42 -8.72 18.30
CA THR A 115 -9.82 -7.73 17.30
C THR A 115 -8.82 -7.72 16.17
N ARG A 116 -9.25 -8.11 14.96
CA ARG A 116 -8.43 -8.02 13.74
C ARG A 116 -9.15 -7.23 12.65
N GLY A 117 -8.54 -6.15 12.19
CA GLY A 117 -9.19 -5.11 11.39
C GLY A 117 -9.96 -4.11 12.25
N ARG A 118 -10.24 -2.95 11.67
CA ARG A 118 -10.82 -1.74 12.27
C ARG A 118 -12.18 -1.93 12.93
N THR A 119 -12.96 -2.95 12.54
CA THR A 119 -14.21 -3.39 13.18
C THR A 119 -14.16 -4.85 13.68
N GLY A 120 -12.98 -5.47 13.73
CA GLY A 120 -12.80 -6.89 14.04
C GLY A 120 -13.14 -7.86 12.89
N LYS A 121 -13.49 -7.32 11.71
CA LYS A 121 -13.98 -8.08 10.53
C LYS A 121 -12.93 -8.31 9.43
N GLY A 122 -11.65 -8.02 9.70
CA GLY A 122 -10.59 -8.02 8.68
C GLY A 122 -10.61 -6.78 7.77
N ASP A 123 -11.32 -5.71 8.14
CA ASP A 123 -11.20 -4.39 7.52
C ASP A 123 -9.91 -3.70 7.99
N GLY A 124 -8.79 -4.20 7.48
CA GLY A 124 -7.42 -3.91 7.90
C GLY A 124 -6.72 -5.18 8.39
N VAL A 125 -5.46 -5.39 8.00
CA VAL A 125 -4.84 -6.73 8.05
C VAL A 125 -3.47 -6.81 8.72
N HIS A 126 -2.82 -5.69 9.02
CA HIS A 126 -1.41 -5.66 9.46
C HIS A 126 -1.25 -5.87 10.97
N VAL A 127 -0.23 -6.63 11.40
CA VAL A 127 0.13 -6.74 12.83
C VAL A 127 1.01 -5.55 13.19
N LEU A 128 0.47 -4.57 13.94
CA LEU A 128 1.18 -3.34 14.30
C LEU A 128 1.64 -3.42 15.76
N THR A 129 2.94 -3.26 15.98
CA THR A 129 3.58 -3.30 17.30
C THR A 129 3.65 -1.89 17.87
N GLY A 130 3.17 -1.70 19.10
CA GLY A 130 2.96 -0.41 19.73
C GLY A 130 1.56 -0.26 20.33
N PRO A 131 1.06 0.97 20.53
CA PRO A 131 1.73 2.23 20.22
C PRO A 131 2.90 2.56 21.16
N ILE A 132 3.90 3.26 20.62
CA ILE A 132 5.01 3.86 21.32
C ILE A 132 4.64 5.33 21.61
N TYR A 133 4.63 5.72 22.88
CA TYR A 133 4.38 7.09 23.31
C TYR A 133 5.70 7.86 23.41
N VAL A 134 5.86 8.91 22.61
CA VAL A 134 7.07 9.76 22.61
C VAL A 134 6.85 11.00 23.47
N CYS A 135 7.44 11.02 24.66
CA CYS A 135 7.28 12.07 25.67
C CYS A 135 7.65 13.45 25.12
N GLY A 136 6.69 14.38 25.17
CA GLY A 136 6.86 15.77 24.72
C GLY A 136 6.40 16.06 23.28
N ALA A 137 5.96 15.04 22.53
CA ALA A 137 5.27 15.23 21.25
C ALA A 137 3.85 15.77 21.46
N GLU A 138 3.52 16.86 20.79
CA GLU A 138 2.25 17.59 20.86
C GLU A 138 1.70 17.86 19.45
N PRO A 139 0.37 18.06 19.28
CA PRO A 139 -0.22 18.32 17.97
C PRO A 139 0.41 19.55 17.27
N GLY A 140 0.92 19.34 16.06
CA GLY A 140 1.66 20.35 15.27
C GLY A 140 3.19 20.20 15.30
N ASP A 141 3.75 19.34 16.16
CA ASP A 141 5.13 18.90 16.06
C ASP A 141 5.34 17.97 14.84
N VAL A 142 6.59 17.62 14.56
CA VAL A 142 6.96 16.53 13.64
C VAL A 142 7.73 15.46 14.42
N LEU A 143 7.31 14.19 14.27
CA LEU A 143 8.06 13.05 14.76
C LEU A 143 9.05 12.61 13.67
N GLN A 144 10.34 12.74 13.98
CA GLN A 144 11.44 12.14 13.23
C GLN A 144 11.69 10.71 13.75
N VAL A 145 11.84 9.77 12.82
CA VAL A 145 12.15 8.35 13.08
C VAL A 145 13.36 7.95 12.24
N ASP A 146 14.54 7.87 12.86
CA ASP A 146 15.74 7.35 12.18
C ASP A 146 15.68 5.82 12.18
N ILE A 147 15.76 5.17 11.01
CA ILE A 147 15.83 3.71 10.88
C ILE A 147 17.32 3.30 10.91
N LEU A 148 17.81 2.92 12.09
CA LEU A 148 19.23 2.63 12.33
C LEU A 148 19.65 1.27 11.77
N ASP A 149 18.79 0.26 11.93
CA ASP A 149 18.97 -1.09 11.38
C ASP A 149 17.62 -1.80 11.19
N ILE A 150 17.57 -2.78 10.29
CA ILE A 150 16.49 -3.77 10.22
C ILE A 150 17.11 -5.16 10.01
N THR A 151 16.83 -6.07 10.93
CA THR A 151 17.37 -7.44 10.94
C THR A 151 16.25 -8.46 10.80
N PRO A 152 16.45 -9.59 10.08
CA PRO A 152 15.44 -10.63 9.96
C PRO A 152 15.14 -11.27 11.32
N ARG A 153 13.87 -11.55 11.62
CA ARG A 153 13.50 -12.35 12.80
C ARG A 153 13.80 -13.82 12.51
N VAL A 154 14.85 -14.35 13.13
CA VAL A 154 15.24 -15.76 12.98
C VAL A 154 14.34 -16.62 13.86
N ASN A 155 13.59 -17.55 13.26
CA ASN A 155 12.79 -18.51 14.02
C ASN A 155 13.74 -19.39 14.87
N PRO A 156 13.60 -19.40 16.21
CA PRO A 156 14.50 -20.14 17.10
C PRO A 156 14.53 -21.66 16.89
N SER A 157 13.48 -22.26 16.31
CA SER A 157 13.41 -23.71 16.09
C SER A 157 14.14 -24.18 14.84
N THR A 158 14.18 -23.34 13.80
CA THR A 158 14.77 -23.68 12.49
C THR A 158 16.10 -22.98 12.22
N ASN A 159 16.44 -21.94 13.00
CA ASN A 159 17.58 -21.03 12.76
C ASN A 159 17.58 -20.47 11.32
N LYS A 160 16.39 -20.11 10.84
CA LYS A 160 16.14 -19.52 9.52
C LYS A 160 15.11 -18.39 9.64
N THR A 161 15.03 -17.56 8.59
CA THR A 161 13.90 -16.66 8.38
C THR A 161 13.26 -16.99 7.05
N TYR A 162 11.93 -16.94 7.03
CA TYR A 162 11.12 -17.14 5.86
C TYR A 162 10.17 -15.96 5.70
N GLY A 163 9.66 -15.79 4.48
CA GLY A 163 8.61 -14.83 4.20
C GLY A 163 7.54 -15.42 3.29
N SER A 164 6.38 -14.77 3.24
CA SER A 164 5.31 -15.08 2.29
C SER A 164 5.30 -14.04 1.16
N ASN A 165 4.52 -14.30 0.12
CA ASN A 165 4.12 -13.34 -0.91
C ASN A 165 2.80 -13.87 -1.46
N ALA A 166 1.72 -13.16 -1.16
CA ALA A 166 0.38 -13.49 -1.58
C ALA A 166 0.00 -12.67 -2.82
N ALA A 167 -0.06 -13.35 -3.97
CA ALA A 167 -0.66 -12.84 -5.19
C ALA A 167 -2.19 -12.83 -5.02
N ALA A 168 -2.67 -11.85 -4.23
CA ALA A 168 -3.97 -11.82 -3.60
C ALA A 168 -5.08 -11.19 -4.45
N SER A 169 -6.34 -11.35 -4.05
CA SER A 169 -7.51 -10.81 -4.75
C SER A 169 -7.60 -9.27 -4.75
N TRP A 170 -6.85 -8.61 -3.87
CA TRP A 170 -6.66 -7.15 -3.84
C TRP A 170 -5.41 -6.67 -4.61
N GLY A 171 -4.71 -7.54 -5.34
CA GLY A 171 -3.62 -7.13 -6.22
C GLY A 171 -4.10 -6.51 -7.54
N TYR A 172 -3.18 -5.83 -8.24
CA TYR A 172 -3.46 -5.21 -9.53
C TYR A 172 -3.58 -6.23 -10.68
N GLN A 173 -2.92 -7.40 -10.57
CA GLN A 173 -3.12 -8.55 -11.46
C GLN A 173 -4.58 -9.03 -11.52
N PHE A 174 -5.35 -8.92 -10.43
CA PHE A 174 -6.80 -9.17 -10.45
C PHE A 174 -7.58 -8.12 -11.26
N ARG A 175 -7.09 -6.88 -11.34
CA ARG A 175 -7.67 -5.81 -12.18
C ARG A 175 -7.28 -5.97 -13.65
N ALA A 176 -6.01 -6.27 -13.93
CA ALA A 176 -5.46 -6.47 -15.27
C ALA A 176 -5.97 -7.77 -15.96
N GLY A 177 -6.15 -8.84 -15.18
CA GLY A 177 -6.64 -10.13 -15.63
C GLY A 177 -5.53 -11.15 -15.96
N PHE A 178 -5.89 -12.43 -15.87
CA PHE A 178 -4.99 -13.57 -16.10
C PHE A 178 -5.12 -14.10 -17.53
N LEU A 179 -4.03 -14.60 -18.12
CA LEU A 179 -3.97 -15.09 -19.51
C LEU A 179 -4.92 -16.27 -19.80
N ASP A 180 -5.16 -17.12 -18.80
CA ASP A 180 -6.11 -18.24 -18.82
C ASP A 180 -7.53 -17.83 -18.40
N GLY A 181 -7.75 -16.55 -18.09
CA GLY A 181 -8.99 -16.01 -17.54
C GLY A 181 -9.29 -16.41 -16.09
N ARG A 182 -8.43 -17.23 -15.46
CA ARG A 182 -8.73 -17.89 -14.18
C ARG A 182 -8.17 -17.10 -13.00
N LYS A 183 -9.03 -16.30 -12.36
CA LYS A 183 -8.70 -15.61 -11.11
C LYS A 183 -8.47 -16.61 -9.98
N ARG A 184 -7.38 -16.43 -9.26
CA ARG A 184 -6.82 -17.36 -8.26
C ARG A 184 -5.92 -16.59 -7.32
N GLU A 185 -5.88 -16.98 -6.05
CA GLU A 185 -4.88 -16.51 -5.10
C GLU A 185 -3.77 -17.55 -5.00
N VAL A 186 -2.52 -17.10 -5.13
CA VAL A 186 -1.33 -17.95 -5.05
C VAL A 186 -0.41 -17.37 -4.00
N VAL A 187 -0.03 -18.19 -3.03
CA VAL A 187 0.92 -17.83 -1.98
C VAL A 187 2.27 -18.45 -2.30
N THR A 188 3.34 -17.67 -2.26
CA THR A 188 4.72 -18.11 -2.49
C THR A 188 5.53 -17.96 -1.21
N ILE A 189 6.02 -19.07 -0.65
CA ILE A 189 6.91 -19.06 0.51
C ILE A 189 8.35 -18.88 0.03
N TYR A 190 9.08 -17.95 0.65
CA TYR A 190 10.48 -17.65 0.42
C TYR A 190 11.33 -18.03 1.63
N GLU A 191 12.55 -18.54 1.39
CA GLU A 191 13.61 -18.62 2.41
C GLU A 191 14.59 -17.45 2.23
N ILE A 192 14.97 -16.79 3.31
CA ILE A 192 16.06 -15.79 3.30
C ILE A 192 17.38 -16.51 3.57
N ILE A 193 18.22 -16.58 2.53
CA ILE A 193 19.53 -17.23 2.57
C ILE A 193 20.66 -16.21 2.51
N LYS A 194 21.81 -16.61 3.05
CA LYS A 194 23.08 -15.89 2.93
C LYS A 194 23.89 -16.51 1.78
N ASP A 195 24.38 -15.68 0.87
CA ASP A 195 25.20 -16.13 -0.27
C ASP A 195 26.69 -15.89 0.08
N GLU A 196 27.34 -16.95 0.57
CA GLU A 196 28.73 -16.93 1.07
C GLU A 196 29.74 -16.55 -0.03
N ASP A 197 29.51 -16.97 -1.28
CA ASP A 197 30.36 -16.64 -2.44
C ASP A 197 30.27 -15.15 -2.81
N SER A 198 29.17 -14.47 -2.46
CA SER A 198 28.91 -13.06 -2.81
C SER A 198 29.41 -12.02 -1.80
N GLY A 199 29.95 -12.44 -0.65
CA GLY A 199 30.43 -11.53 0.40
C GLY A 199 29.34 -11.02 1.33
N ASP A 200 28.63 -11.96 1.97
CA ASP A 200 27.66 -11.73 3.05
C ASP A 200 26.37 -10.97 2.64
N VAL A 201 26.00 -11.02 1.36
CA VAL A 201 24.72 -10.50 0.85
C VAL A 201 23.58 -11.49 1.13
N LEU A 202 22.44 -10.96 1.57
CA LEU A 202 21.21 -11.71 1.77
C LEU A 202 20.35 -11.77 0.49
N TRP A 203 19.76 -12.94 0.23
CA TRP A 203 18.86 -13.19 -0.90
C TRP A 203 17.61 -13.93 -0.43
N ALA A 204 16.43 -13.52 -0.92
CA ALA A 204 15.21 -14.32 -0.81
C ALA A 204 15.11 -15.29 -2.00
N VAL A 205 14.89 -16.57 -1.72
CA VAL A 205 14.71 -17.62 -2.74
C VAL A 205 13.35 -18.30 -2.59
N PRO A 206 12.57 -18.50 -3.67
CA PRO A 206 11.31 -19.23 -3.60
C PRO A 206 11.52 -20.70 -3.17
N ASP A 207 10.79 -21.13 -2.14
CA ASP A 207 10.76 -22.50 -1.65
C ASP A 207 9.63 -23.31 -2.31
N TYR A 208 8.40 -22.79 -2.28
CA TYR A 208 7.27 -23.29 -3.06
C TYR A 208 6.19 -22.22 -3.23
N GLN A 209 5.29 -22.44 -4.18
CA GLN A 209 4.02 -21.72 -4.28
C GLN A 209 2.85 -22.68 -4.09
N PHE A 210 1.69 -22.21 -3.62
CA PHE A 210 0.45 -23.00 -3.52
C PHE A 210 -0.78 -22.14 -3.84
N GLU A 211 -1.85 -22.78 -4.32
CA GLU A 211 -3.10 -22.09 -4.65
C GLU A 211 -4.09 -22.19 -3.50
N TYR A 212 -4.45 -21.05 -2.90
CA TYR A 212 -5.36 -20.97 -1.75
C TYR A 212 -6.83 -21.21 -2.15
N GLY A 213 -7.21 -20.88 -3.38
CA GLY A 213 -8.58 -21.11 -3.84
C GLY A 213 -8.86 -20.71 -5.30
N ASN A 214 -9.69 -21.53 -5.97
CA ASN A 214 -10.18 -21.29 -7.32
C ASN A 214 -11.64 -20.77 -7.29
N TYR A 215 -11.80 -19.46 -7.14
CA TYR A 215 -13.07 -18.82 -6.77
C TYR A 215 -14.27 -19.03 -7.70
N LEU A 216 -14.08 -19.48 -8.95
CA LEU A 216 -15.10 -19.37 -10.00
C LEU A 216 -15.27 -20.63 -10.88
N ASN A 217 -15.18 -21.83 -10.30
CA ASN A 217 -15.68 -23.03 -11.00
C ASN A 217 -16.44 -23.99 -10.07
N THR A 218 -17.76 -24.10 -10.29
CA THR A 218 -18.68 -25.02 -9.61
C THR A 218 -18.58 -26.48 -10.08
N SER A 219 -17.57 -26.83 -10.88
CA SER A 219 -17.39 -28.17 -11.43
C SER A 219 -15.91 -28.58 -11.60
N GLN A 220 -15.52 -29.66 -10.92
CA GLN A 220 -14.32 -30.47 -11.19
C GLN A 220 -12.96 -29.76 -11.09
N ASN A 221 -12.61 -29.33 -9.88
CA ASN A 221 -11.41 -29.82 -9.19
C ASN A 221 -11.49 -29.44 -7.70
N ALA A 222 -10.85 -30.23 -6.83
CA ALA A 222 -10.84 -29.97 -5.39
C ALA A 222 -9.83 -28.86 -5.08
N ALA A 223 -10.29 -27.60 -5.11
CA ALA A 223 -9.52 -26.48 -4.56
C ALA A 223 -9.29 -26.67 -3.06
N TYR A 224 -8.18 -26.14 -2.53
CA TYR A 224 -7.94 -26.08 -1.09
C TYR A 224 -9.17 -25.49 -0.38
N GLN A 225 -9.62 -26.17 0.67
CA GLN A 225 -10.91 -25.88 1.29
C GLN A 225 -10.85 -24.80 2.36
N GLY A 226 -9.67 -24.22 2.60
CA GLY A 226 -9.44 -23.23 3.64
C GLY A 226 -9.31 -23.84 5.04
N PRO A 227 -8.71 -23.10 5.99
CA PRO A 227 -8.65 -23.52 7.38
C PRO A 227 -10.01 -23.35 8.07
N TYR A 228 -10.17 -24.09 9.19
CA TYR A 228 -11.31 -23.96 10.10
C TYR A 228 -10.89 -23.20 11.36
N THR A 229 -11.75 -22.31 11.85
CA THR A 229 -11.58 -21.63 13.14
C THR A 229 -12.84 -21.77 13.99
N THR A 230 -12.74 -21.49 15.29
CA THR A 230 -13.91 -21.09 16.07
C THR A 230 -14.50 -19.81 15.48
N CYS A 231 -15.81 -19.59 15.63
CA CYS A 231 -16.46 -18.42 15.02
C CYS A 231 -15.92 -17.10 15.59
N VAL A 232 -15.42 -16.23 14.71
CA VAL A 232 -15.09 -14.84 15.00
C VAL A 232 -16.38 -14.08 15.34
N ASP A 233 -16.38 -13.36 16.46
CA ASP A 233 -17.46 -12.43 16.76
C ASP A 233 -17.34 -11.18 15.88
N THR A 234 -18.21 -11.07 14.89
CA THR A 234 -18.28 -9.92 13.97
C THR A 234 -18.81 -8.62 14.62
N SER A 235 -19.03 -8.60 15.94
CA SER A 235 -19.47 -7.43 16.71
C SER A 235 -18.36 -6.82 17.58
N GLY A 236 -17.12 -6.78 17.05
CA GLY A 236 -15.92 -6.25 17.72
C GLY A 236 -16.20 -4.96 18.52
N ASN A 237 -15.91 -5.00 19.82
CA ASN A 237 -16.44 -4.08 20.85
C ASN A 237 -15.88 -2.64 20.83
N LEU A 238 -15.41 -2.14 19.69
CA LEU A 238 -14.90 -0.78 19.52
C LEU A 238 -15.98 0.12 18.87
N GLY A 239 -16.66 0.90 19.71
CA GLY A 239 -17.39 2.13 19.33
C GLY A 239 -18.29 2.04 18.10
N SER A 240 -19.42 1.32 18.19
CA SER A 240 -20.34 1.14 17.06
C SER A 240 -21.19 2.38 16.74
N GLU A 241 -20.64 3.35 16.03
CA GLU A 241 -21.42 4.38 15.32
C GLU A 241 -21.46 4.11 13.81
N GLU A 242 -22.65 3.65 13.38
CA GLU A 242 -23.23 3.64 12.03
C GLU A 242 -22.34 3.32 10.80
N LEU A 243 -22.44 2.08 10.31
CA LEU A 243 -22.17 1.73 8.89
C LEU A 243 -23.50 1.41 8.17
N PRO A 244 -24.02 2.29 7.28
CA PRO A 244 -25.21 2.01 6.49
C PRO A 244 -24.91 1.06 5.31
N ASP A 245 -25.56 -0.11 5.27
CA ASP A 245 -25.48 -1.05 4.13
C ASP A 245 -26.21 -0.51 2.88
N ALA A 246 -25.46 -0.14 1.84
CA ALA A 246 -26.01 0.28 0.55
C ALA A 246 -25.07 0.04 -0.67
N TRP A 247 -24.41 -1.11 -0.76
CA TRP A 247 -23.51 -1.43 -1.89
C TRP A 247 -24.27 -1.78 -3.17
N SER A 248 -24.25 -0.89 -4.18
CA SER A 248 -24.69 -1.24 -5.54
C SER A 248 -24.02 -0.43 -6.65
N ASN A 249 -22.98 -1.00 -7.29
CA ASN A 249 -22.86 -1.07 -8.76
C ASN A 249 -21.73 -2.00 -9.21
N ALA A 250 -21.74 -2.39 -10.49
CA ALA A 250 -20.96 -3.53 -10.99
C ALA A 250 -19.62 -3.14 -11.62
N GLN A 251 -18.57 -2.99 -10.80
CA GLN A 251 -17.17 -3.25 -11.23
C GLN A 251 -16.23 -3.71 -10.10
N ASN A 252 -16.79 -4.11 -8.96
CA ASN A 252 -16.05 -4.35 -7.71
C ASN A 252 -15.47 -5.76 -7.65
N GLN A 253 -14.20 -5.88 -7.22
CA GLN A 253 -13.62 -7.14 -6.72
C GLN A 253 -12.80 -6.98 -5.43
N PHE A 254 -12.80 -5.80 -4.82
CA PHE A 254 -12.16 -5.56 -3.53
C PHE A 254 -13.24 -5.67 -2.45
N ARG A 255 -13.01 -6.55 -1.46
CA ARG A 255 -13.81 -6.73 -0.23
C ARG A 255 -15.33 -6.63 -0.42
N ASN A 256 -15.92 -7.61 -1.13
CA ASN A 256 -17.30 -7.99 -0.78
C ASN A 256 -17.32 -8.44 0.69
N ASN A 257 -18.34 -8.05 1.45
CA ASN A 257 -18.61 -8.60 2.79
C ASN A 257 -19.01 -10.09 2.67
N LEU A 258 -18.02 -10.96 2.49
CA LEU A 258 -18.17 -12.40 2.60
C LEU A 258 -18.20 -12.76 4.08
N THR A 259 -19.34 -12.52 4.71
CA THR A 259 -19.66 -13.00 6.06
C THR A 259 -19.63 -14.54 6.04
N VAL A 260 -18.46 -15.12 6.31
CA VAL A 260 -18.27 -16.56 6.39
C VAL A 260 -19.22 -17.11 7.45
N PRO A 261 -20.17 -18.00 7.09
CA PRO A 261 -21.23 -18.38 8.02
C PRO A 261 -20.67 -19.19 9.18
N CYS A 262 -21.00 -18.78 10.41
CA CYS A 262 -20.78 -19.57 11.59
C CYS A 262 -21.72 -20.80 11.57
N VAL A 263 -21.16 -22.00 11.41
CA VAL A 263 -21.91 -23.26 11.36
C VAL A 263 -21.44 -24.15 12.51
N ASN A 264 -22.36 -24.46 13.42
CA ASN A 264 -22.10 -25.30 14.61
C ASN A 264 -20.92 -24.83 15.49
N GLY A 265 -20.64 -23.52 15.54
CA GLY A 265 -19.54 -22.93 16.31
C GLY A 265 -18.20 -22.84 15.56
N MET A 266 -18.15 -23.27 14.30
CA MET A 266 -16.97 -23.17 13.43
C MET A 266 -17.22 -22.27 12.21
N GLN A 267 -16.16 -21.64 11.70
CA GLN A 267 -16.10 -20.98 10.38
C GLN A 267 -15.06 -21.67 9.49
N GLN A 268 -15.18 -21.50 8.17
CA GLN A 268 -14.30 -22.13 7.16
C GLN A 268 -13.89 -21.08 6.11
N TRP A 269 -12.59 -20.83 5.99
CA TRP A 269 -12.07 -19.63 5.32
C TRP A 269 -11.52 -19.93 3.93
N GLN A 270 -12.38 -19.91 2.91
CA GLN A 270 -11.98 -20.07 1.52
C GLN A 270 -11.42 -18.75 0.97
N GLY A 271 -10.14 -18.48 1.25
CA GLY A 271 -9.44 -17.28 0.77
C GLY A 271 -8.72 -16.49 1.85
N LEU A 272 -7.94 -15.50 1.42
CA LEU A 272 -7.27 -14.50 2.27
C LEU A 272 -8.25 -13.42 2.79
N TYR A 273 -9.43 -13.84 3.27
CA TYR A 273 -10.51 -12.94 3.69
C TYR A 273 -10.48 -12.53 5.16
N TYR A 274 -9.56 -13.08 5.97
CA TYR A 274 -9.35 -12.69 7.35
C TYR A 274 -7.87 -12.85 7.69
N PRO A 275 -7.24 -11.88 8.39
CA PRO A 275 -5.81 -11.94 8.65
C PRO A 275 -5.45 -12.93 9.77
N GLY A 276 -4.26 -13.50 9.68
CA GLY A 276 -3.73 -14.41 10.70
C GLY A 276 -4.45 -15.75 10.81
N LEU A 277 -4.98 -16.25 9.70
CA LEU A 277 -5.46 -17.63 9.58
C LEU A 277 -4.25 -18.58 9.48
N ILE A 278 -4.32 -19.75 10.13
CA ILE A 278 -3.27 -20.77 10.07
C ILE A 278 -3.61 -21.78 8.96
N THR A 279 -2.77 -21.85 7.92
CA THR A 279 -2.90 -22.76 6.78
C THR A 279 -2.24 -24.11 7.09
N PRO A 280 -2.99 -25.23 7.20
CA PRO A 280 -2.38 -26.54 7.44
C PRO A 280 -1.82 -27.11 6.13
N HIS A 281 -0.50 -27.34 6.10
CA HIS A 281 0.15 -28.04 5.00
C HIS A 281 0.16 -29.57 5.18
N PRO A 282 0.23 -30.36 4.08
CA PRO A 282 0.11 -29.90 2.70
C PRO A 282 -1.35 -29.58 2.33
N THR A 283 -1.54 -28.47 1.63
CA THR A 283 -2.81 -28.02 1.03
C THR A 283 -3.25 -28.91 -0.13
N GLY A 284 -2.28 -29.59 -0.78
CA GLY A 284 -2.50 -30.40 -1.98
C GLY A 284 -2.37 -29.61 -3.28
N THR A 285 -2.00 -28.32 -3.22
CA THR A 285 -1.78 -27.45 -4.38
C THR A 285 -0.33 -26.95 -4.49
N GLU A 286 0.60 -27.49 -3.70
CA GLU A 286 2.02 -27.12 -3.69
C GLU A 286 2.75 -27.38 -5.03
N ASP A 287 3.35 -26.33 -5.60
CA ASP A 287 4.27 -26.37 -6.72
C ASP A 287 5.69 -25.96 -6.28
N TYR A 288 6.54 -26.97 -6.13
CA TYR A 288 7.97 -26.82 -5.84
C TYR A 288 8.82 -26.48 -7.08
N SER A 289 8.23 -26.39 -8.28
CA SER A 289 8.98 -26.13 -9.51
C SER A 289 9.51 -24.70 -9.62
N ILE A 290 9.06 -23.79 -8.74
CA ILE A 290 9.56 -22.42 -8.60
C ILE A 290 10.98 -22.33 -7.98
N ARG A 291 11.44 -23.38 -7.27
CA ARG A 291 12.78 -23.43 -6.69
C ARG A 291 13.87 -23.20 -7.75
N GLY A 292 14.81 -22.30 -7.44
CA GLY A 292 15.96 -22.01 -8.30
C GLY A 292 15.65 -21.32 -9.63
N LYS A 293 14.44 -20.77 -9.82
CA LYS A 293 14.09 -19.99 -11.03
C LYS A 293 14.66 -18.59 -11.02
N PHE A 294 14.73 -17.97 -9.84
CA PHE A 294 15.31 -16.66 -9.59
C PHE A 294 15.71 -16.55 -8.12
N LYS A 295 16.47 -15.51 -7.78
CA LYS A 295 16.71 -15.06 -6.40
C LYS A 295 16.50 -13.55 -6.34
N VAL A 296 15.84 -13.07 -5.30
CA VAL A 296 15.51 -11.66 -5.08
C VAL A 296 16.53 -11.08 -4.09
N PRO A 297 17.20 -9.97 -4.40
CA PRO A 297 18.12 -9.35 -3.44
C PRO A 297 17.33 -8.75 -2.27
N VAL A 298 17.80 -8.97 -1.04
CA VAL A 298 17.12 -8.48 0.15
C VAL A 298 17.31 -6.97 0.30
N ASN A 299 16.22 -6.31 0.68
CA ASN A 299 16.17 -4.89 1.02
C ASN A 299 15.09 -4.72 2.09
N PHE A 300 15.45 -4.96 3.36
CA PHE A 300 14.51 -4.90 4.47
C PHE A 300 13.96 -3.48 4.66
N HIS A 301 12.64 -3.38 4.76
CA HIS A 301 11.91 -2.13 5.01
C HIS A 301 10.63 -2.38 5.80
N ILE A 302 10.06 -1.29 6.31
CA ILE A 302 8.79 -1.25 7.01
C ILE A 302 7.75 -0.69 6.04
N GLY A 303 6.76 -1.48 5.62
CA GLY A 303 5.64 -1.00 4.79
C GLY A 303 4.69 -0.11 5.61
N ASN A 304 4.28 -0.60 6.78
CA ASN A 304 3.42 0.12 7.71
C ASN A 304 4.18 0.74 8.87
N MET A 305 4.33 2.07 8.84
CA MET A 305 4.74 2.85 10.00
C MET A 305 3.82 4.08 10.13
N ILE A 306 3.16 4.19 11.28
CA ILE A 306 1.98 5.04 11.45
C ILE A 306 1.98 5.78 12.79
N VAL A 307 1.73 7.08 12.76
CA VAL A 307 1.33 7.86 13.95
C VAL A 307 -0.19 7.94 14.01
N ALA A 308 -0.79 8.00 15.20
CA ALA A 308 -2.25 8.05 15.29
C ALA A 308 -2.80 9.42 14.83
N ALA A 309 -3.79 9.38 13.93
CA ALA A 309 -4.52 10.56 13.48
C ALA A 309 -5.38 11.17 14.61
N ALA A 310 -5.75 12.44 14.48
CA ALA A 310 -6.67 13.13 15.40
C ALA A 310 -8.15 12.74 15.18
N THR A 311 -8.45 11.45 15.10
CA THR A 311 -9.80 10.90 14.86
C THR A 311 -10.45 10.40 16.16
N ASN A 312 -11.78 10.53 16.26
CA ASN A 312 -12.56 9.91 17.34
C ASN A 312 -12.90 8.43 17.06
N TYR A 313 -12.52 7.90 15.90
CA TYR A 313 -12.78 6.55 15.42
C TYR A 313 -11.48 5.77 15.14
N THR A 314 -11.57 4.44 15.10
CA THR A 314 -10.52 3.53 14.62
C THR A 314 -10.27 3.71 13.12
N VAL A 315 -8.99 3.73 12.73
CA VAL A 315 -8.51 3.89 11.36
C VAL A 315 -8.03 2.54 10.82
N ASP A 316 -8.46 2.17 9.60
CA ASP A 316 -8.00 0.96 8.87
C ASP A 316 -6.48 1.00 8.68
N SER A 317 -5.76 -0.10 8.94
CA SER A 317 -4.30 -0.13 8.77
C SER A 317 -3.86 -0.07 7.30
N VAL A 318 -4.75 -0.32 6.34
CA VAL A 318 -4.40 -0.52 4.93
C VAL A 318 -4.22 0.79 4.16
N PRO A 319 -5.15 1.75 4.12
CA PRO A 319 -4.94 2.94 3.29
C PRO A 319 -3.93 3.91 3.96
N PRO A 320 -2.79 4.23 3.33
CA PRO A 320 -1.89 5.27 3.86
C PRO A 320 -2.53 6.65 3.83
N SER A 321 -1.89 7.60 4.50
CA SER A 321 -2.31 8.99 4.58
C SER A 321 -1.13 9.87 4.99
N LYS A 322 -1.37 11.16 5.26
CA LYS A 322 -0.39 12.09 5.83
C LYS A 322 0.28 11.59 7.12
N PHE A 323 -0.38 10.70 7.86
CA PHE A 323 0.07 10.10 9.12
C PHE A 323 0.97 8.86 8.94
N GLY A 324 1.35 8.52 7.71
CA GLY A 324 1.98 7.23 7.39
C GLY A 324 0.92 6.16 7.14
N GLY A 325 1.09 4.99 7.76
CA GLY A 325 0.35 3.77 7.40
C GLY A 325 1.16 2.93 6.40
N ASN A 326 0.45 2.14 5.59
CA ASN A 326 0.99 1.35 4.47
C ASN A 326 1.48 2.25 3.33
N VAL A 327 2.63 2.87 3.54
CA VAL A 327 3.29 3.70 2.52
C VAL A 327 3.92 2.79 1.47
N ASP A 328 4.45 1.65 1.94
CA ASP A 328 4.98 0.54 1.15
C ASP A 328 6.05 0.98 0.14
N ASP A 329 6.84 1.97 0.56
CA ASP A 329 8.06 2.34 -0.14
C ASP A 329 9.23 1.50 0.39
N ARG A 330 9.79 0.67 -0.49
CA ARG A 330 11.03 -0.09 -0.26
C ARG A 330 12.24 0.75 0.17
N ARG A 331 12.16 2.09 0.13
CA ARG A 331 13.15 3.04 0.65
C ARG A 331 13.07 3.18 2.18
N MET A 332 11.97 2.78 2.83
CA MET A 332 11.76 2.83 4.30
C MET A 332 12.55 1.76 5.07
N GLY A 333 13.86 1.68 4.82
CA GLY A 333 14.79 0.71 5.38
C GLY A 333 16.00 1.35 6.07
N LYS A 334 17.01 0.53 6.38
CA LYS A 334 18.25 0.91 7.07
C LYS A 334 18.90 2.16 6.46
N GLY A 335 19.10 3.20 7.26
CA GLY A 335 19.74 4.46 6.86
C GLY A 335 18.80 5.51 6.26
N ALA A 336 17.49 5.25 6.23
CA ALA A 336 16.47 6.27 5.99
C ALA A 336 15.96 6.87 7.31
N THR A 337 15.53 8.12 7.25
CA THR A 337 14.81 8.82 8.32
C THR A 337 13.43 9.20 7.80
N MET A 338 12.39 8.86 8.56
CA MET A 338 11.00 9.24 8.27
C MET A 338 10.57 10.43 9.12
N TYR A 339 9.72 11.28 8.57
CA TYR A 339 9.10 12.40 9.26
C TYR A 339 7.58 12.33 9.14
N TYR A 340 6.88 12.42 10.28
CA TYR A 340 5.42 12.37 10.35
C TYR A 340 4.86 13.59 11.10
N PRO A 341 3.79 14.24 10.60
CA PRO A 341 3.10 15.30 11.35
C PRO A 341 2.40 14.71 12.57
N VAL A 342 2.67 15.25 13.76
CA VAL A 342 2.06 14.82 15.01
C VAL A 342 0.66 15.42 15.12
N GLU A 343 -0.37 14.58 15.18
CA GLU A 343 -1.76 15.04 15.38
C GLU A 343 -2.27 14.83 16.81
N VAL A 344 -1.64 13.93 17.59
CA VAL A 344 -2.05 13.58 18.95
C VAL A 344 -0.88 13.58 19.93
N ALA A 345 -1.14 13.84 21.21
CA ALA A 345 -0.10 13.87 22.23
C ALA A 345 0.63 12.51 22.34
N GLY A 346 1.95 12.55 22.34
CA GLY A 346 2.81 11.36 22.31
C GLY A 346 3.01 10.72 20.93
N ALA A 347 2.39 11.25 19.87
CA ALA A 347 2.36 10.74 18.49
C ALA A 347 1.76 9.33 18.29
N MET A 348 1.84 8.43 19.27
CA MET A 348 1.28 7.08 19.24
C MET A 348 1.78 6.29 18.02
N LEU A 349 3.11 6.20 17.88
CA LEU A 349 3.78 5.52 16.77
C LEU A 349 3.58 4.00 16.88
N ALA A 350 3.10 3.34 15.83
CA ALA A 350 3.14 1.90 15.69
C ALA A 350 3.77 1.50 14.36
N LEU A 351 4.32 0.28 14.30
CA LEU A 351 4.89 -0.26 13.06
C LEU A 351 4.71 -1.78 12.94
N GLY A 352 4.63 -2.25 11.71
CA GLY A 352 4.45 -3.65 11.35
C GLY A 352 4.72 -3.85 9.87
N ASP A 353 4.07 -4.84 9.27
CA ASP A 353 4.02 -5.00 7.81
C ASP A 353 5.42 -4.90 7.15
N CYS A 354 6.31 -5.75 7.63
CA CYS A 354 7.73 -5.64 7.33
C CYS A 354 8.11 -6.57 6.18
N HIS A 355 8.95 -6.06 5.28
CA HIS A 355 9.13 -6.64 3.95
C HIS A 355 10.60 -6.97 3.70
N THR A 356 10.88 -8.20 3.28
CA THR A 356 12.22 -8.65 2.85
C THR A 356 12.64 -8.01 1.53
N ALA A 357 11.71 -7.86 0.60
CA ALA A 357 11.87 -7.15 -0.66
C ALA A 357 10.50 -6.84 -1.27
N GLN A 358 10.40 -5.75 -2.01
CA GLN A 358 9.20 -5.29 -2.71
C GLN A 358 9.64 -4.59 -4.01
N GLY A 359 8.78 -4.52 -5.01
CA GLY A 359 8.99 -3.73 -6.22
C GLY A 359 8.09 -2.50 -6.21
N ASP A 360 8.59 -1.36 -6.71
CA ASP A 360 7.81 -0.12 -6.93
C ASP A 360 6.52 -0.44 -7.74
N SER A 361 5.39 -0.56 -7.03
CA SER A 361 3.99 -0.84 -7.44
C SER A 361 3.25 -1.90 -6.60
N GLU A 362 3.94 -2.78 -5.87
CA GLU A 362 3.33 -3.89 -5.09
C GLU A 362 2.30 -4.73 -5.89
N PHE A 363 2.66 -5.04 -7.13
CA PHE A 363 1.69 -5.29 -8.19
C PHE A 363 0.68 -6.42 -7.93
N ASP A 364 1.03 -7.45 -7.16
CA ASP A 364 0.21 -8.63 -6.90
C ASP A 364 -0.52 -8.62 -5.55
N GLY A 365 -0.31 -7.59 -4.71
CA GLY A 365 -1.08 -7.36 -3.48
C GLY A 365 -0.27 -7.38 -2.18
N THR A 366 0.98 -7.86 -2.21
CA THR A 366 1.87 -7.94 -1.04
C THR A 366 3.34 -7.96 -1.49
N ALA A 367 4.25 -7.65 -0.57
CA ALA A 367 5.69 -7.79 -0.75
C ALA A 367 6.16 -9.24 -0.54
N ILE A 368 7.46 -9.42 -0.26
CA ILE A 368 7.95 -10.58 0.49
C ILE A 368 7.77 -10.30 2.00
N GLU A 369 6.55 -10.51 2.46
CA GLU A 369 6.03 -10.46 3.83
C GLU A 369 6.93 -11.17 4.83
N THR A 370 7.51 -10.49 5.83
CA THR A 370 8.51 -11.08 6.72
C THR A 370 8.55 -10.43 8.11
N SER A 371 8.58 -11.25 9.17
CA SER A 371 8.85 -10.76 10.54
C SER A 371 10.30 -10.28 10.67
N VAL A 372 10.51 -9.05 11.15
CA VAL A 372 11.85 -8.44 11.32
C VAL A 372 11.98 -7.83 12.72
N ASN A 373 13.13 -7.25 13.02
CA ASN A 373 13.34 -6.42 14.19
C ASN A 373 14.05 -5.13 13.73
N ALA A 374 13.45 -3.98 14.01
CA ALA A 374 13.93 -2.66 13.59
C ALA A 374 14.56 -1.91 14.77
N GLU A 375 15.78 -1.40 14.61
CA GLU A 375 16.41 -0.47 15.55
C GLU A 375 16.10 0.96 15.08
N LEU A 376 15.41 1.74 15.92
CA LEU A 376 14.92 3.09 15.61
C LEU A 376 15.48 4.11 16.61
N ARG A 377 15.60 5.39 16.19
CA ARG A 377 15.70 6.54 17.10
C ARG A 377 14.52 7.48 16.90
N LEU A 378 13.83 7.85 17.98
CA LEU A 378 12.61 8.67 17.92
C LEU A 378 12.89 10.08 18.43
N THR A 379 12.78 11.09 17.56
CA THR A 379 13.09 12.50 17.90
C THR A 379 11.89 13.41 17.61
N VAL A 380 11.48 14.22 18.58
CA VAL A 380 10.42 15.22 18.42
C VAL A 380 11.03 16.55 17.97
N LEU A 381 10.61 17.03 16.80
CA LEU A 381 10.91 18.36 16.29
C LEU A 381 9.73 19.28 16.63
N LYS A 382 9.98 20.34 17.41
CA LYS A 382 8.90 21.19 17.94
C LYS A 382 8.36 22.17 16.90
N ALA A 383 7.05 22.38 16.92
CA ALA A 383 6.30 23.21 15.96
C ALA A 383 6.86 24.63 15.76
N ASP A 384 7.48 25.23 16.78
CA ASP A 384 8.04 26.59 16.76
C ASP A 384 9.43 26.70 16.11
N SER A 385 10.05 25.56 15.80
CA SER A 385 11.46 25.45 15.42
C SER A 385 11.72 24.43 14.29
N LEU A 386 10.66 24.01 13.58
CA LEU A 386 10.74 23.09 12.44
C LEU A 386 11.65 23.65 11.32
N PRO A 387 12.65 22.88 10.83
CA PRO A 387 13.45 23.27 9.68
C PRO A 387 12.67 23.16 8.37
N ALA A 388 13.09 23.92 7.35
CA ALA A 388 12.36 24.10 6.10
C ALA A 388 11.83 22.82 5.41
N PRO A 389 12.53 21.66 5.38
CA PRO A 389 11.99 20.43 4.77
C PRO A 389 10.68 19.93 5.40
N VAL A 390 10.52 20.07 6.72
CA VAL A 390 9.40 19.53 7.51
C VAL A 390 8.47 20.59 8.11
N GLN A 391 8.74 21.88 7.86
CA GLN A 391 7.77 22.93 8.10
C GLN A 391 6.50 22.69 7.24
N ASP A 392 5.32 22.88 7.82
CA ASP A 392 4.02 22.65 7.16
C ASP A 392 3.92 21.28 6.46
N LEU A 393 4.44 20.23 7.11
CA LEU A 393 4.43 18.86 6.60
C LEU A 393 3.01 18.29 6.56
N GLN A 394 2.56 17.83 5.39
CA GLN A 394 1.20 17.29 5.14
C GLN A 394 1.22 15.91 4.48
N PHE A 395 2.35 15.21 4.58
CA PHE A 395 2.62 13.88 4.01
C PHE A 395 3.77 13.23 4.81
N PRO A 396 3.91 11.89 4.83
CA PRO A 396 5.12 11.28 5.35
C PRO A 396 6.29 11.63 4.42
N LEU A 397 7.32 12.32 4.94
CA LEU A 397 8.55 12.62 4.20
C LEU A 397 9.60 11.56 4.56
N LEU A 398 10.29 11.02 3.55
CA LEU A 398 11.51 10.25 3.75
C LEU A 398 12.73 11.11 3.41
N GLU A 399 13.80 10.94 4.18
CA GLU A 399 15.12 11.48 3.91
C GLU A 399 16.14 10.35 4.01
N ASN A 400 17.11 10.30 3.09
CA ASN A 400 18.31 9.48 3.25
C ASN A 400 19.55 10.36 2.99
N VAL A 401 20.77 9.80 2.98
CA VAL A 401 22.00 10.59 2.78
C VAL A 401 22.01 11.39 1.46
N ASN A 402 21.41 10.86 0.38
CA ASN A 402 21.50 11.43 -0.97
C ASN A 402 20.22 12.14 -1.44
N GLU A 403 19.05 11.77 -0.91
CA GLU A 403 17.73 12.17 -1.43
C GLU A 403 16.75 12.60 -0.33
N TYR A 404 15.74 13.38 -0.75
CA TYR A 404 14.43 13.43 -0.11
C TYR A 404 13.43 12.65 -0.97
N VAL A 405 12.42 12.02 -0.36
CA VAL A 405 11.34 11.34 -1.09
C VAL A 405 9.98 11.80 -0.55
N VAL A 406 9.21 12.45 -1.43
CA VAL A 406 7.87 13.00 -1.13
C VAL A 406 6.82 11.99 -1.56
N HIS A 407 6.03 11.48 -0.62
CA HIS A 407 4.94 10.54 -0.90
C HIS A 407 3.63 11.29 -1.16
N GLY A 408 3.07 11.16 -2.37
CA GLY A 408 1.71 11.59 -2.69
C GLY A 408 0.78 10.39 -2.80
N PHE A 409 -0.40 10.49 -2.19
CA PHE A 409 -1.45 9.47 -2.28
C PHE A 409 -2.65 9.99 -3.10
N THR A 410 -3.62 9.12 -3.44
CA THR A 410 -4.85 9.55 -4.13
C THR A 410 -5.59 10.65 -3.35
N TYR A 411 -5.54 10.59 -2.01
CA TYR A 411 -5.98 11.62 -1.08
C TYR A 411 -4.93 11.81 0.03
N PRO A 412 -4.31 13.00 0.21
CA PRO A 412 -3.37 13.26 1.31
C PRO A 412 -3.93 13.00 2.71
N ASP A 413 -5.22 13.24 2.91
CA ASP A 413 -5.93 13.06 4.18
C ASP A 413 -7.31 12.44 3.89
N TYR A 414 -7.32 11.17 3.47
CA TYR A 414 -8.58 10.50 3.10
C TYR A 414 -9.59 10.49 4.25
N THR A 415 -9.10 10.47 5.50
CA THR A 415 -9.84 10.55 6.76
C THR A 415 -10.66 11.84 6.95
N ASN A 416 -10.18 12.99 6.47
CA ASN A 416 -10.92 14.26 6.51
C ASN A 416 -11.47 14.71 5.14
N GLN A 417 -11.00 14.14 4.03
CA GLN A 417 -11.43 14.50 2.68
C GLN A 417 -12.64 13.69 2.15
N LEU A 418 -13.02 12.59 2.80
CA LEU A 418 -14.11 11.70 2.38
C LEU A 418 -15.19 11.58 3.45
N GLU A 419 -16.46 11.60 3.04
CA GLU A 419 -17.64 11.46 3.93
C GLU A 419 -17.78 10.05 4.53
N SER A 420 -17.18 9.03 3.89
CA SER A 420 -17.16 7.65 4.38
C SER A 420 -15.78 7.04 4.07
N PRO A 421 -14.72 7.43 4.79
CA PRO A 421 -13.34 7.22 4.37
C PRO A 421 -13.01 5.76 4.06
N PHE A 422 -13.38 4.85 4.96
CA PHE A 422 -13.06 3.41 4.87
C PHE A 422 -13.84 2.63 3.80
N SER A 423 -14.85 3.22 3.16
CA SER A 423 -15.58 2.59 2.05
C SER A 423 -15.38 3.32 0.72
N ALA A 424 -15.22 4.66 0.75
CA ALA A 424 -15.02 5.48 -0.44
C ALA A 424 -13.58 5.38 -0.99
N ILE A 425 -12.56 5.21 -0.14
CA ILE A 425 -11.16 5.23 -0.59
C ILE A 425 -10.86 4.11 -1.61
N TYR A 426 -11.32 2.88 -1.33
CA TYR A 426 -11.21 1.72 -2.21
C TYR A 426 -12.02 1.84 -3.53
N GLN A 427 -12.89 2.85 -3.66
CA GLN A 427 -13.69 3.14 -4.86
C GLN A 427 -13.13 4.31 -5.69
N HIS A 428 -12.14 5.04 -5.17
CA HIS A 428 -11.61 6.27 -5.79
C HIS A 428 -10.12 6.21 -6.13
N SER A 429 -9.43 5.12 -5.80
CA SER A 429 -8.04 4.81 -6.13
C SER A 429 -7.70 5.11 -7.60
N THR A 430 -6.77 6.03 -7.87
CA THR A 430 -6.32 6.32 -9.24
C THR A 430 -4.97 7.04 -9.31
N LEU A 431 -4.09 6.55 -10.19
CA LEU A 431 -2.77 7.13 -10.44
C LEU A 431 -2.83 8.55 -11.00
N ASP A 432 -3.86 8.91 -11.77
CA ASP A 432 -3.97 10.26 -12.37
C ASP A 432 -4.14 11.36 -11.29
N LEU A 433 -4.95 11.07 -10.27
CA LEU A 433 -5.14 11.98 -9.13
C LEU A 433 -3.93 11.92 -8.20
N THR A 434 -3.42 10.72 -7.89
CA THR A 434 -2.19 10.55 -7.11
C THR A 434 -1.00 11.32 -7.72
N MET A 435 -0.83 11.31 -9.04
CA MET A 435 0.24 12.05 -9.72
C MET A 435 0.05 13.56 -9.60
N THR A 436 -1.20 14.04 -9.67
CA THR A 436 -1.55 15.46 -9.46
C THR A 436 -1.23 15.88 -8.02
N VAL A 437 -1.51 15.02 -7.04
CA VAL A 437 -1.18 15.23 -5.63
C VAL A 437 0.32 15.23 -5.41
N ALA A 438 1.04 14.18 -5.85
CA ALA A 438 2.49 14.05 -5.70
C ALA A 438 3.23 15.24 -6.32
N TYR A 439 2.83 15.69 -7.52
CA TYR A 439 3.38 16.89 -8.15
C TYR A 439 3.18 18.15 -7.28
N ASN A 440 1.97 18.39 -6.78
CA ASN A 440 1.69 19.58 -5.95
C ASN A 440 2.50 19.56 -4.65
N LEU A 441 2.55 18.42 -3.94
CA LEU A 441 3.34 18.26 -2.72
C LEU A 441 4.84 18.45 -2.98
N THR A 442 5.35 17.90 -4.08
CA THR A 442 6.76 18.04 -4.51
C THR A 442 7.09 19.50 -4.82
N ARG A 443 6.23 20.20 -5.57
CA ARG A 443 6.36 21.62 -5.89
C ARG A 443 6.40 22.47 -4.63
N ASP A 444 5.43 22.28 -3.73
CA ASP A 444 5.30 23.07 -2.52
C ASP A 444 6.47 22.80 -1.55
N PHE A 445 6.91 21.54 -1.44
CA PHE A 445 8.14 21.15 -0.75
C PHE A 445 9.38 21.83 -1.34
N MET A 446 9.57 21.80 -2.68
CA MET A 446 10.76 22.38 -3.31
C MET A 446 10.81 23.90 -3.24
N MET A 447 9.66 24.58 -3.36
CA MET A 447 9.57 26.03 -3.16
C MET A 447 9.96 26.41 -1.73
N ARG A 448 9.40 25.70 -0.73
CA ARG A 448 9.66 25.93 0.70
C ARG A 448 11.10 25.57 1.12
N THR A 449 11.64 24.46 0.62
CA THR A 449 12.90 23.89 1.11
C THR A 449 14.14 24.51 0.46
N PHE A 450 14.03 24.98 -0.80
CA PHE A 450 15.16 25.45 -1.59
C PHE A 450 15.02 26.91 -2.07
N ASP A 451 14.09 27.69 -1.50
CA ASP A 451 13.81 29.10 -1.82
C ASP A 451 13.57 29.34 -3.33
N LEU A 452 12.73 28.50 -3.93
CA LEU A 452 12.41 28.54 -5.37
C LEU A 452 11.05 29.19 -5.63
N THR A 453 10.95 29.94 -6.73
CA THR A 453 9.65 30.32 -7.29
C THR A 453 8.94 29.11 -7.91
N GLU A 454 7.63 29.21 -8.14
CA GLU A 454 6.84 28.14 -8.76
C GLU A 454 7.41 27.71 -10.12
N ASP A 455 7.75 28.65 -11.01
CA ASP A 455 8.39 28.36 -12.30
C ASP A 455 9.76 27.67 -12.16
N GLN A 456 10.54 28.03 -11.13
CA GLN A 456 11.84 27.41 -10.85
C GLN A 456 11.67 25.98 -10.31
N ALA A 457 10.74 25.78 -9.37
CA ALA A 457 10.41 24.45 -8.84
C ALA A 457 9.89 23.54 -9.96
N ILE A 458 8.98 24.01 -10.82
CA ILE A 458 8.49 23.25 -11.99
C ILE A 458 9.65 22.87 -12.93
N THR A 459 10.57 23.80 -13.19
CA THR A 459 11.75 23.54 -14.04
C THR A 459 12.68 22.50 -13.42
N ALA A 460 12.94 22.59 -12.11
CA ALA A 460 13.77 21.65 -11.37
C ALA A 460 13.12 20.25 -11.32
N ILE A 461 11.82 20.17 -11.00
CA ILE A 461 11.04 18.92 -11.03
C ILE A 461 11.14 18.25 -12.41
N THR A 462 10.95 19.01 -13.49
CA THR A 462 11.00 18.50 -14.87
C THR A 462 12.39 18.00 -15.30
N THR A 463 13.46 18.29 -14.54
CA THR A 463 14.86 18.01 -14.94
C THR A 463 15.70 17.25 -13.92
N LEU A 464 15.23 17.10 -12.68
CA LEU A 464 15.99 16.53 -11.55
C LEU A 464 15.19 15.53 -10.69
N VAL A 465 13.86 15.44 -10.85
CA VAL A 465 12.99 14.64 -9.95
C VAL A 465 12.34 13.49 -10.70
N ASP A 466 12.57 12.26 -10.23
CA ASP A 466 11.92 11.06 -10.74
C ASP A 466 10.65 10.75 -9.94
N PHE A 467 9.52 10.53 -10.63
CA PHE A 467 8.28 10.05 -10.01
C PHE A 467 8.13 8.54 -10.26
N GLY A 468 8.02 7.76 -9.19
CA GLY A 468 7.78 6.32 -9.23
C GLY A 468 6.44 5.96 -8.58
N ILE A 469 5.85 4.84 -8.99
CA ILE A 469 4.67 4.28 -8.32
C ILE A 469 5.16 3.58 -7.03
N THR A 470 4.55 3.89 -5.89
CA THR A 470 4.88 3.23 -4.62
C THR A 470 4.12 1.92 -4.52
N GLN A 471 2.79 1.99 -4.40
CA GLN A 471 1.87 0.85 -4.49
C GLN A 471 0.60 1.21 -5.29
N VAL A 472 -0.13 0.17 -5.72
CA VAL A 472 -1.46 0.29 -6.38
C VAL A 472 -2.47 -0.71 -5.83
N VAL A 473 -2.42 -1.04 -4.54
CA VAL A 473 -3.27 -2.08 -3.94
C VAL A 473 -4.11 -1.60 -2.74
N ASP A 474 -3.65 -0.60 -2.00
CA ASP A 474 -4.14 -0.29 -0.62
C ASP A 474 -5.30 0.70 -0.55
N GLY A 475 -6.03 0.85 -1.66
CA GLY A 475 -7.13 1.80 -1.79
C GLY A 475 -6.67 3.26 -1.95
N ASN A 476 -5.74 3.75 -1.12
CA ASN A 476 -5.11 5.06 -1.29
C ASN A 476 -3.76 4.90 -2.01
N TRP A 477 -3.79 4.83 -3.35
CA TRP A 477 -2.61 4.51 -4.16
C TRP A 477 -1.52 5.58 -4.08
N GLY A 478 -0.26 5.14 -4.03
CA GLY A 478 0.91 5.99 -3.82
C GLY A 478 1.79 6.24 -5.05
N ILE A 479 2.29 7.46 -5.18
CA ILE A 479 3.40 7.84 -6.07
C ILE A 479 4.42 8.62 -5.23
N HIS A 480 5.68 8.20 -5.28
CA HIS A 480 6.79 8.86 -4.63
C HIS A 480 7.56 9.74 -5.64
N ALA A 481 8.02 10.91 -5.19
CA ALA A 481 8.89 11.79 -5.95
C ALA A 481 10.28 11.84 -5.30
N THR A 482 11.29 11.32 -6.01
CA THR A 482 12.68 11.24 -5.52
C THR A 482 13.44 12.50 -5.92
N ILE A 483 13.85 13.29 -4.92
CA ILE A 483 14.51 14.59 -5.08
C ILE A 483 15.98 14.45 -4.63
N PRO A 484 16.96 14.47 -5.54
CA PRO A 484 18.36 14.43 -5.16
C PRO A 484 18.78 15.71 -4.44
N LYS A 485 19.59 15.59 -3.38
CA LYS A 485 20.06 16.74 -2.59
C LYS A 485 21.23 17.49 -3.23
N TRP A 486 22.08 16.79 -3.99
CA TRP A 486 23.32 17.36 -4.54
C TRP A 486 23.14 18.67 -5.34
N PRO A 487 22.07 18.89 -6.16
CA PRO A 487 21.91 20.13 -6.95
C PRO A 487 21.65 21.37 -6.08
N PHE A 488 21.24 21.17 -4.82
CA PHE A 488 20.88 22.21 -3.85
C PHE A 488 21.94 22.36 -2.75
N SER A 489 23.11 21.74 -2.94
CA SER A 489 24.21 21.70 -1.99
C SER A 489 25.50 22.27 -2.59
N ASN A 490 26.52 22.49 -1.77
CA ASN A 490 27.88 22.77 -2.24
C ASN A 490 28.71 21.49 -2.51
N ASP A 491 28.10 20.30 -2.41
CA ASP A 491 28.78 19.05 -2.72
C ASP A 491 28.85 18.84 -4.24
N THR A 492 29.97 18.28 -4.69
CA THR A 492 30.27 17.95 -6.09
C THR A 492 30.57 16.46 -6.28
N THR A 493 30.37 15.66 -5.23
CA THR A 493 30.46 14.19 -5.25
C THR A 493 29.46 13.63 -6.28
N PRO A 494 29.86 12.70 -7.16
CA PRO A 494 28.95 12.10 -8.14
C PRO A 494 27.78 11.39 -7.46
N TYR A 495 26.56 11.75 -7.87
CA TYR A 495 25.32 11.16 -7.37
C TYR A 495 25.24 9.66 -7.68
N ALA A 496 25.05 8.86 -6.63
CA ALA A 496 24.63 7.48 -6.71
C ALA A 496 23.26 7.36 -6.02
N PRO A 497 22.20 6.86 -6.68
CA PRO A 497 20.91 6.62 -6.03
C PRO A 497 21.05 5.71 -4.80
N SER A 498 20.30 6.02 -3.75
CA SER A 498 20.44 5.41 -2.41
C SER A 498 20.14 3.90 -2.36
N VAL A 499 19.18 3.43 -3.16
CA VAL A 499 18.64 2.06 -3.09
C VAL A 499 19.57 1.06 -3.77
N PHE A 500 20.53 0.52 -3.01
CA PHE A 500 21.31 -0.64 -3.42
C PHE A 500 20.62 -1.96 -3.04
N PRO A 501 20.43 -2.90 -3.99
CA PRO A 501 19.94 -4.24 -3.68
C PRO A 501 20.97 -5.04 -2.87
N GLY A 502 20.55 -5.61 -1.75
CA GLY A 502 21.37 -6.48 -0.90
C GLY A 502 21.93 -5.77 0.33
N SER A 503 21.16 -5.77 1.42
CA SER A 503 21.74 -5.50 2.75
C SER A 503 22.80 -6.56 3.09
N LYS A 504 23.90 -6.12 3.70
CA LYS A 504 24.92 -7.03 4.27
C LYS A 504 24.45 -7.54 5.61
N ALA A 505 24.69 -8.82 5.90
CA ALA A 505 24.43 -9.38 7.21
C ALA A 505 25.47 -8.87 8.24
N ASP A 506 25.08 -7.98 9.15
CA ASP A 506 25.95 -7.46 10.21
C ASP A 506 26.24 -8.51 11.28
N VAL A 507 27.30 -9.30 11.06
CA VAL A 507 27.78 -10.30 12.02
C VAL A 507 28.51 -9.61 13.18
N LYS A 508 27.92 -9.64 14.38
CA LYS A 508 28.57 -9.24 15.64
C LYS A 508 29.73 -10.19 15.96
N VAL A 509 30.93 -9.89 15.45
CA VAL A 509 32.17 -10.63 15.73
C VAL A 509 32.53 -10.49 17.21
N SER A 510 32.45 -11.59 17.95
CA SER A 510 33.01 -11.68 19.30
C SER A 510 34.54 -11.56 19.24
N LYS A 511 35.12 -10.69 20.06
CA LYS A 511 36.58 -10.58 20.18
C LYS A 511 37.14 -11.79 20.92
N GLY A 512 37.52 -12.82 20.17
CA GLY A 512 38.40 -13.90 20.65
C GLY A 512 39.79 -13.36 21.02
N ASP A 513 40.45 -14.02 21.97
CA ASP A 513 41.65 -13.50 22.63
C ASP A 513 42.87 -13.31 21.71
N ASP A 514 43.59 -12.22 21.95
CA ASP A 514 44.85 -11.88 21.29
C ASP A 514 46.01 -12.76 21.81
N LYS A 515 46.51 -13.66 20.95
CA LYS A 515 47.75 -14.43 21.12
C LYS A 515 48.46 -14.59 19.77
N GLY A 516 49.28 -13.61 19.41
CA GLY A 516 50.00 -13.61 18.14
C GLY A 516 51.22 -14.55 18.06
N SER A 517 51.68 -14.79 16.84
CA SER A 517 53.00 -15.34 16.53
C SER A 517 53.52 -14.80 15.18
N GLU A 518 54.58 -14.01 15.25
CA GLU A 518 55.73 -13.92 14.34
C GLU A 518 55.53 -13.86 12.80
N ASN A 519 56.00 -12.76 12.19
CA ASN A 519 56.33 -12.67 10.76
C ASN A 519 57.48 -13.63 10.40
N PRO A 520 57.60 -14.02 9.11
CA PRO A 520 58.78 -13.53 8.41
C PRO A 520 58.59 -13.13 6.92
N SER A 521 59.39 -12.14 6.52
CA SER A 521 59.97 -11.88 5.18
C SER A 521 59.09 -11.67 3.94
N GLU A 522 59.49 -10.65 3.19
CA GLU A 522 59.07 -10.33 1.82
C GLU A 522 59.57 -11.37 0.80
N GLU A 523 58.79 -11.63 -0.26
CA GLU A 523 59.34 -11.66 -1.62
C GLU A 523 58.26 -11.29 -2.65
N ALA A 524 58.64 -10.71 -3.80
CA ALA A 524 57.70 -10.10 -4.75
C ALA A 524 57.73 -10.78 -6.12
N ALA A 525 56.55 -11.14 -6.64
CA ALA A 525 56.37 -11.60 -8.01
C ALA A 525 55.04 -11.08 -8.59
N GLY A 526 55.10 -10.46 -9.78
CA GLY A 526 53.92 -10.00 -10.52
C GLY A 526 53.19 -11.13 -11.28
N PRO A 527 51.94 -10.93 -11.70
CA PRO A 527 51.12 -11.98 -12.31
C PRO A 527 51.63 -12.39 -13.69
N SER A 528 51.90 -13.69 -13.87
CA SER A 528 52.25 -14.29 -15.16
C SER A 528 51.01 -14.54 -16.01
N VAL A 529 50.93 -13.92 -17.19
CA VAL A 529 49.89 -14.19 -18.19
C VAL A 529 50.08 -15.56 -18.83
N LEU A 530 49.01 -16.36 -18.89
CA LEU A 530 48.86 -17.44 -19.87
C LEU A 530 47.44 -17.42 -20.45
N THR A 531 47.31 -16.78 -21.61
CA THR A 531 46.08 -16.78 -22.42
C THR A 531 45.98 -18.08 -23.21
N GLN A 532 44.77 -18.62 -23.36
CA GLN A 532 44.50 -19.63 -24.38
C GLN A 532 43.17 -19.35 -25.12
N GLU A 533 43.35 -18.90 -26.37
CA GLU A 533 42.45 -19.00 -27.53
C GLU A 533 40.92 -19.02 -27.33
N LEU A 534 40.29 -17.86 -27.56
CA LEU A 534 39.05 -17.79 -28.35
C LEU A 534 39.30 -16.88 -29.57
N GLY A 535 38.81 -17.31 -30.73
CA GLY A 535 39.22 -16.78 -32.03
C GLY A 535 38.53 -15.48 -32.46
N ASN A 536 39.15 -14.81 -33.45
CA ASN A 536 38.64 -13.58 -34.07
C ASN A 536 37.19 -13.73 -34.59
N VAL A 537 36.30 -12.84 -34.14
CA VAL A 537 35.08 -12.46 -34.86
C VAL A 537 35.03 -10.93 -34.92
N GLN A 538 34.84 -10.38 -36.12
CA GLN A 538 34.76 -8.93 -36.32
C GLN A 538 33.43 -8.39 -35.78
N SER A 539 33.43 -7.15 -35.30
CA SER A 539 32.21 -6.43 -34.90
C SER A 539 31.27 -6.22 -36.09
N PRO A 540 30.03 -6.77 -36.08
CA PRO A 540 29.03 -6.41 -37.07
C PRO A 540 28.39 -5.05 -36.70
N ALA A 541 28.25 -4.18 -37.70
CA ALA A 541 27.46 -2.96 -37.56
C ALA A 541 25.96 -3.28 -37.41
N SER A 542 25.18 -2.29 -36.98
CA SER A 542 23.73 -2.35 -36.74
C SER A 542 22.92 -3.10 -37.80
N VAL A 543 22.47 -4.30 -37.46
CA VAL A 543 21.51 -5.08 -38.27
C VAL A 543 20.08 -4.72 -37.83
N TRP A 544 19.24 -4.36 -38.80
CA TRP A 544 17.81 -4.12 -38.56
C TRP A 544 17.07 -5.42 -38.25
N LEU A 545 16.29 -5.43 -37.16
CA LEU A 545 15.31 -6.50 -36.91
C LEU A 545 14.08 -6.33 -37.82
N PRO A 546 13.55 -7.42 -38.43
CA PRO A 546 12.33 -7.35 -39.21
C PRO A 546 11.09 -7.12 -38.33
N GLN A 547 10.15 -6.34 -38.86
CA GLN A 547 8.84 -6.08 -38.20
C GLN A 547 8.00 -7.37 -38.13
N PRO A 548 7.22 -7.59 -37.05
CA PRO A 548 6.28 -8.72 -36.98
C PRO A 548 5.13 -8.55 -37.99
N ASP A 549 4.68 -9.65 -38.61
CA ASP A 549 3.63 -9.59 -39.63
C ASP A 549 2.26 -9.27 -39.02
N VAL A 550 1.65 -8.17 -39.47
CA VAL A 550 0.38 -7.67 -38.95
C VAL A 550 -0.74 -8.10 -39.89
N SER A 551 -1.64 -8.98 -39.41
CA SER A 551 -2.72 -9.56 -40.23
C SER A 551 -3.57 -8.53 -41.01
N GLU A 552 -4.06 -8.95 -42.19
CA GLU A 552 -4.77 -8.10 -43.16
C GLU A 552 -5.93 -7.26 -42.58
N LYS A 553 -6.61 -7.72 -41.52
CA LYS A 553 -7.67 -6.96 -40.85
C LYS A 553 -7.22 -5.59 -40.33
N ASN A 554 -5.96 -5.43 -39.94
CA ASN A 554 -5.42 -4.15 -39.45
C ASN A 554 -4.99 -3.21 -40.58
N LYS A 555 -4.58 -3.74 -41.74
CA LYS A 555 -4.15 -2.94 -42.90
C LYS A 555 -5.29 -2.09 -43.49
N LEU A 556 -6.55 -2.55 -43.37
CA LEU A 556 -7.73 -1.73 -43.73
C LEU A 556 -8.00 -0.58 -42.75
N ARG A 557 -7.86 -0.80 -41.43
CA ARG A 557 -8.15 0.22 -40.40
C ARG A 557 -7.23 1.43 -40.50
N LEU A 558 -5.93 1.21 -40.68
CA LEU A 558 -4.93 2.29 -40.82
C LEU A 558 -5.13 3.12 -42.10
N ARG A 559 -5.59 2.49 -43.20
CA ARG A 559 -5.87 3.21 -44.46
C ARG A 559 -7.07 4.15 -44.37
N PHE A 560 -8.07 3.85 -43.54
CA PHE A 560 -9.21 4.76 -43.33
C PHE A 560 -8.82 6.02 -42.55
N LEU A 561 -8.01 5.90 -41.50
CA LEU A 561 -7.65 7.03 -40.63
C LEU A 561 -6.84 8.11 -41.36
N PHE A 562 -5.95 7.70 -42.27
CA PHE A 562 -5.11 8.63 -43.05
C PHE A 562 -5.87 9.48 -44.09
N ILE A 563 -6.99 8.97 -44.62
CA ILE A 563 -7.79 9.68 -45.62
C ILE A 563 -8.53 10.86 -44.98
N THR A 564 -9.11 10.67 -43.79
CA THR A 564 -9.90 11.69 -43.09
C THR A 564 -9.09 12.94 -42.74
N LEU A 565 -7.87 12.76 -42.22
CA LEU A 565 -6.97 13.88 -41.86
C LEU A 565 -6.46 14.65 -43.07
N THR A 566 -6.28 13.97 -44.22
CA THR A 566 -5.70 14.59 -45.43
C THR A 566 -6.69 15.51 -46.16
N LEU A 567 -8.00 15.28 -46.07
CA LEU A 567 -9.01 16.16 -46.69
C LEU A 567 -9.24 17.46 -45.89
N GLY A 568 -9.34 17.38 -44.56
CA GLY A 568 -9.58 18.56 -43.70
C GLY A 568 -8.52 19.65 -43.90
N GLY A 569 -7.24 19.24 -43.98
CA GLY A 569 -6.10 20.12 -44.23
C GLY A 569 -6.04 20.76 -45.63
N ARG A 570 -6.92 20.40 -46.58
CA ARG A 570 -7.04 21.06 -47.89
C ARG A 570 -8.22 22.05 -47.95
N LEU A 571 -9.37 21.73 -47.35
CA LEU A 571 -10.54 22.61 -47.36
C LEU A 571 -10.27 23.93 -46.61
N ALA A 572 -9.60 23.86 -45.45
CA ALA A 572 -9.23 25.03 -44.63
C ALA A 572 -8.19 25.97 -45.28
N ARG A 573 -7.58 25.58 -46.41
CA ARG A 573 -6.67 26.42 -47.20
C ARG A 573 -7.34 27.11 -48.40
N GLN A 574 -8.38 26.51 -49.00
CA GLN A 574 -9.12 27.17 -50.08
C GLN A 574 -10.08 28.26 -49.58
N LEU A 575 -10.67 28.10 -48.40
CA LEU A 575 -11.62 29.08 -47.83
C LEU A 575 -10.98 30.41 -47.38
N ARG A 576 -9.65 30.57 -47.47
CA ARG A 576 -8.97 31.87 -47.24
C ARG A 576 -8.79 32.69 -48.53
N ALA A 577 -9.16 32.16 -49.69
CA ALA A 577 -8.96 32.83 -50.99
C ALA A 577 -10.08 33.80 -51.40
N PHE A 578 -11.26 33.74 -50.76
CA PHE A 578 -12.40 34.62 -51.05
C PHE A 578 -12.57 35.69 -49.96
N GLY A 579 -11.85 36.79 -50.10
CA GLY A 579 -11.91 37.91 -49.15
C GLY A 579 -13.14 38.80 -49.35
N ARG A 580 -14.08 38.80 -48.38
CA ARG A 580 -14.92 39.95 -47.96
C ARG A 580 -15.91 39.55 -46.86
N ILE A 581 -15.80 40.18 -45.69
CA ILE A 581 -16.91 40.72 -44.87
C ILE A 581 -16.29 41.63 -43.76
N PRO A 582 -16.95 42.71 -43.32
CA PRO A 582 -16.25 43.85 -42.69
C PRO A 582 -16.12 43.79 -41.16
N ARG A 583 -15.24 44.64 -40.62
CA ARG A 583 -15.25 45.04 -39.20
C ARG A 583 -16.50 45.85 -38.90
N TRP A 584 -17.47 45.31 -38.15
CA TRP A 584 -18.30 45.98 -37.13
C TRP A 584 -19.42 45.03 -36.66
N LEU A 585 -19.13 44.20 -35.65
CA LEU A 585 -20.14 43.50 -34.84
C LEU A 585 -19.50 43.04 -33.51
N GLY A 586 -19.20 44.02 -32.67
CA GLY A 586 -18.86 43.78 -31.26
C GLY A 586 -20.11 43.83 -30.38
N GLN A 587 -19.95 43.41 -29.12
CA GLN A 587 -20.99 43.39 -28.07
C GLN A 587 -22.14 42.40 -28.27
N LEU A 588 -21.87 41.14 -27.91
CA LEU A 588 -22.74 40.40 -26.99
C LEU A 588 -21.91 39.40 -26.17
N THR A 589 -22.41 39.07 -24.98
CA THR A 589 -21.90 38.07 -24.03
C THR A 589 -20.54 38.34 -23.37
N VAL A 590 -20.59 38.86 -22.14
CA VAL A 590 -19.62 38.55 -21.08
C VAL A 590 -20.31 37.62 -20.09
N PHE A 591 -19.83 36.39 -19.88
CA PHE A 591 -20.03 35.65 -18.63
C PHE A 591 -18.99 34.53 -18.44
N ARG A 592 -18.84 34.10 -17.19
CA ARG A 592 -17.78 33.24 -16.62
C ARG A 592 -17.77 31.76 -17.09
N THR A 593 -16.58 31.18 -16.95
CA THR A 593 -16.23 29.77 -16.65
C THR A 593 -17.35 28.74 -16.42
N GLN A 594 -17.29 27.61 -17.14
CA GLN A 594 -17.50 26.25 -16.57
C GLN A 594 -17.13 25.12 -17.56
N GLN A 595 -17.22 23.87 -17.09
CA GLN A 595 -16.96 22.57 -17.75
C GLN A 595 -15.48 22.22 -17.98
N VAL A 596 -14.88 21.17 -17.37
CA VAL A 596 -15.39 20.13 -16.44
C VAL A 596 -16.43 19.14 -17.03
N VAL A 597 -16.03 17.87 -17.13
CA VAL A 597 -16.85 16.65 -17.29
C VAL A 597 -17.83 16.59 -18.47
N LEU A 598 -17.44 15.85 -19.53
CA LEU A 598 -18.29 14.77 -20.09
C LEU A 598 -17.51 13.74 -20.95
N GLY A 599 -16.37 13.25 -20.46
CA GLY A 599 -15.50 12.29 -21.17
C GLY A 599 -16.07 10.89 -21.45
N ASN A 600 -17.37 10.65 -21.20
CA ASN A 600 -17.97 9.31 -21.24
C ASN A 600 -19.20 9.17 -22.17
N THR A 601 -19.42 10.14 -23.08
CA THR A 601 -20.59 10.14 -24.00
C THR A 601 -20.21 10.06 -25.49
N ILE A 602 -19.00 9.59 -25.82
CA ILE A 602 -18.56 9.35 -27.23
C ILE A 602 -18.41 7.83 -27.52
N ASN A 603 -19.35 7.03 -26.99
CA ASN A 603 -19.51 5.60 -27.35
C ASN A 603 -20.99 5.17 -27.55
N LYS A 604 -21.92 6.13 -27.63
CA LYS A 604 -23.36 5.87 -27.89
C LYS A 604 -23.97 6.63 -29.08
N LEU A 605 -23.16 7.33 -29.87
CA LEU A 605 -23.60 8.13 -31.02
C LEU A 605 -22.88 7.85 -32.35
N ILE A 606 -22.21 6.70 -32.47
CA ILE A 606 -21.74 6.13 -33.75
C ILE A 606 -22.47 4.80 -33.96
N GLY A 607 -23.76 4.86 -34.31
CA GLY A 607 -24.64 3.69 -34.38
C GLY A 607 -25.88 3.83 -35.26
N VAL A 608 -26.00 4.93 -36.03
CA VAL A 608 -27.06 5.16 -37.03
C VAL A 608 -26.42 5.80 -38.27
N PHE A 609 -27.01 5.58 -39.45
CA PHE A 609 -26.50 6.00 -40.78
C PHE A 609 -25.29 5.21 -41.34
N ALA A 610 -25.45 3.88 -41.43
CA ALA A 610 -24.68 3.04 -42.36
C ALA A 610 -25.53 1.89 -42.97
N ALA A 611 -26.81 2.15 -43.26
CA ALA A 611 -27.73 1.15 -43.80
C ALA A 611 -27.73 1.13 -45.34
N GLY A 612 -26.89 0.28 -45.93
CA GLY A 612 -26.79 0.09 -47.38
C GLY A 612 -27.13 -1.34 -47.83
N ILE A 613 -28.35 -1.54 -48.34
CA ILE A 613 -28.82 -2.65 -49.20
C ILE A 613 -28.28 -4.07 -48.89
N PRO A 614 -29.02 -4.90 -48.13
CA PRO A 614 -28.77 -6.34 -48.11
C PRO A 614 -29.26 -7.00 -49.42
N VAL A 615 -28.39 -7.76 -50.08
CA VAL A 615 -28.77 -8.62 -51.22
C VAL A 615 -29.48 -9.88 -50.70
N ILE A 616 -30.56 -10.28 -51.37
CA ILE A 616 -31.34 -11.46 -51.02
C ILE A 616 -30.57 -12.74 -51.37
N VAL A 617 -30.40 -13.62 -50.39
CA VAL A 617 -30.16 -15.06 -50.61
C VAL A 617 -31.18 -15.83 -49.77
N LEU A 618 -31.89 -16.77 -50.39
CA LEU A 618 -33.01 -17.50 -49.78
C LEU A 618 -32.58 -18.89 -49.29
N GLY A 619 -33.12 -19.28 -48.13
CA GLY A 619 -33.01 -20.61 -47.55
C GLY A 619 -33.00 -20.54 -46.02
N GLY A 620 -33.86 -21.25 -45.29
CA GLY A 620 -34.99 -22.08 -45.71
C GLY A 620 -35.65 -22.70 -44.48
N PHE A 621 -36.96 -22.92 -44.52
CA PHE A 621 -37.83 -23.24 -43.36
C PHE A 621 -37.90 -22.11 -42.29
N GLY A 622 -39.03 -21.82 -41.66
CA GLY A 622 -40.39 -22.30 -41.96
C GLY A 622 -41.27 -22.47 -40.73
N TYR A 623 -41.84 -21.39 -40.19
CA TYR A 623 -42.98 -21.48 -39.26
C TYR A 623 -43.97 -20.33 -39.49
N GLN A 624 -45.26 -20.65 -39.48
CA GLN A 624 -46.34 -19.68 -39.48
C GLN A 624 -46.76 -19.35 -38.04
N LEU A 625 -47.02 -18.08 -37.77
CA LEU A 625 -48.01 -17.66 -36.76
C LEU A 625 -48.92 -16.59 -37.37
N THR A 626 -50.19 -16.64 -36.98
CA THR A 626 -51.29 -15.96 -37.69
C THR A 626 -51.78 -14.69 -37.00
N SER A 627 -52.54 -13.89 -37.74
CA SER A 627 -53.50 -12.88 -37.24
C SER A 627 -52.96 -11.77 -36.34
N GLY A 628 -52.46 -10.71 -36.97
CA GLY A 628 -53.13 -9.40 -36.87
C GLY A 628 -53.02 -8.62 -35.55
N LYS A 629 -51.87 -8.01 -35.31
CA LYS A 629 -51.74 -6.73 -34.59
C LYS A 629 -50.80 -5.78 -35.34
N THR A 630 -50.99 -4.47 -35.18
CA THR A 630 -50.20 -3.44 -35.85
C THR A 630 -48.93 -3.09 -35.06
N LEU A 631 -47.95 -2.49 -35.74
CA LEU A 631 -46.61 -2.19 -35.21
C LEU A 631 -46.58 -1.18 -34.03
N TRP A 632 -47.72 -0.58 -33.67
CA TRP A 632 -47.82 0.48 -32.66
C TRP A 632 -47.95 -0.03 -31.22
N ASP A 633 -48.60 -1.17 -30.98
CA ASP A 633 -48.80 -1.71 -29.63
C ASP A 633 -47.47 -2.13 -28.96
N GLY A 634 -46.43 -2.43 -29.74
CA GLY A 634 -45.13 -2.88 -29.23
C GLY A 634 -44.25 -1.79 -28.63
N ILE A 635 -44.50 -0.50 -28.91
CA ILE A 635 -43.59 0.60 -28.56
C ILE A 635 -43.89 1.18 -27.17
N VAL A 636 -45.16 1.18 -26.75
CA VAL A 636 -45.57 1.78 -25.47
C VAL A 636 -45.07 0.98 -24.24
N SER A 637 -44.87 -0.34 -24.39
CA SER A 637 -44.43 -1.20 -23.28
C SER A 637 -42.95 -1.04 -22.89
N VAL A 638 -42.15 -0.28 -23.65
CA VAL A 638 -40.70 -0.16 -23.43
C VAL A 638 -40.30 1.15 -22.74
N TYR A 639 -41.12 2.20 -22.83
CA TYR A 639 -40.78 3.54 -22.32
C TYR A 639 -41.48 3.94 -21.00
N GLY A 640 -42.37 3.09 -20.46
CA GLY A 640 -43.14 3.41 -19.24
C GLY A 640 -42.40 3.27 -17.90
N ALA A 641 -41.12 2.88 -17.88
CA ALA A 641 -40.47 2.29 -16.69
C ALA A 641 -39.32 3.10 -16.06
N LEU A 642 -38.98 4.31 -16.56
CA LEU A 642 -37.68 4.95 -16.27
C LEU A 642 -37.68 6.34 -15.61
N TYR A 643 -38.83 6.92 -15.25
CA TYR A 643 -38.86 8.19 -14.50
C TYR A 643 -39.87 8.22 -13.36
N LYS A 644 -39.34 8.21 -12.12
CA LYS A 644 -40.00 8.70 -10.90
C LYS A 644 -39.00 9.52 -10.09
N ILE A 645 -39.21 10.84 -10.04
CA ILE A 645 -38.67 11.71 -9.00
C ILE A 645 -39.89 12.50 -8.47
N PRO A 646 -40.16 12.52 -7.15
CA PRO A 646 -41.34 13.17 -6.60
C PRO A 646 -41.13 14.68 -6.42
N GLY A 647 -42.19 15.46 -6.63
CA GLY A 647 -42.33 16.82 -6.09
C GLY A 647 -42.10 17.98 -7.05
N MET A 648 -43.14 18.37 -7.80
CA MET A 648 -43.43 19.79 -8.04
C MET A 648 -44.94 20.03 -8.19
N MET A 649 -45.37 21.29 -8.02
CA MET A 649 -46.76 21.64 -7.74
C MET A 649 -47.71 21.58 -8.95
N GLN A 650 -49.00 21.49 -8.65
CA GLN A 650 -50.11 21.61 -9.60
C GLN A 650 -50.16 23.00 -10.25
N ILE A 651 -50.39 23.04 -11.57
CA ILE A 651 -51.15 24.12 -12.22
C ILE A 651 -52.12 23.46 -13.21
N GLY A 652 -53.40 23.83 -13.17
CA GLY A 652 -54.42 23.37 -14.12
C GLY A 652 -54.53 24.26 -15.38
N THR A 653 -55.49 24.10 -16.29
CA THR A 653 -56.72 23.29 -16.28
C THR A 653 -57.15 22.95 -17.73
N ARG A 654 -58.18 22.08 -17.88
CA ARG A 654 -59.11 21.86 -19.02
C ARG A 654 -58.92 22.75 -20.28
N ALA A 655 -59.05 22.26 -21.51
CA ALA A 655 -60.03 21.28 -22.01
C ALA A 655 -59.60 20.63 -23.34
N GLY A 656 -60.43 19.72 -23.88
CA GLY A 656 -60.42 19.32 -25.31
C GLY A 656 -61.85 19.36 -25.88
N PRO A 657 -62.18 18.61 -26.95
CA PRO A 657 -61.30 18.03 -27.98
C PRO A 657 -61.86 18.19 -29.43
N GLN A 658 -61.19 17.53 -30.39
CA GLN A 658 -61.62 17.20 -31.78
C GLN A 658 -61.34 18.22 -32.91
N PRO A 659 -61.18 17.73 -34.17
CA PRO A 659 -61.01 16.32 -34.59
C PRO A 659 -59.55 15.87 -34.55
#